data_AF-A0A2G6TQ67-F1
#
_entry.id   AF-A0A2G6TQ67-F1
#
_cell.length_a   1.000
_cell.length_b   1.000
_cell.length_c   1.000
_cell.angle_alpha   90.00
_cell.angle_beta   90.00
_cell.angle_gamma   90.00
#
_symmetry.space_group_name_H-M   'P 1'
#
loop_
_entity.id
_entity.type
_entity.pdbx_description
1 polymer ?
#
loop_
_entity_poly.entity_id
_entity_poly.type
_entity_poly.pdbx_seq_one_letter_code
_entity_poly.pdbx_strand_id
1 'polypeptide(L)'
;MTQTHLSIDFSGSDVASRRAAAITGFIATARRLLPDPERATPEQLQAVARELEALGLQRELFPHAHFPVSASNPAQVYRLGEDLGGRYALYLSTGLPGKSQPPHDHTTWAIIAGVEGVERNVFFTRGKTDDPLRDTLAVGRSVDVGSGTSVVLTPTDVHTIELIGEEPGLHLHFYGRGLERMPERVVFESLEGGSFRTFGPPKSIRHALVTPAALRQALADGEEIAVLDVREAGVFAHRHILFAAPAPAWRLEQLIDRLVPRRGTRIVLVDGDGTLAHEAAAKLVRLGWPNVSVLEGGTEGWAAEGLEIFSGTNVPSKAFGEVIEHEKHTPWITSDELGARVQRGDNIVVVDSRTPEEFAAFSLPFALSVPGAELVYRIGEIAPDPQTLVVVNCAGRTRSIVGAQTLIDAGIPNQVVSLRNGTMDWLLTGRRLAHGRRTPLPEPGAVALATARERAASVAQRAGVQSIDAAELARFESEATERTLYRFDVRTREEYQAGHLPGWRWAPGGQLVQATDEYAATRGARIVLADWDGVRALTTGAWLAQLGWEVFTYVPPALATLEIGAEPVRVLASHAPAPQLSVQQAQELLGEGRAIVFDVDSRPAFEKQHIAGARFAVPDRLPSFVQALPPAQVVVLTSPDGVLARSVAAELAARTGRDVRSVVGGTSAWAAAGLPLGQGDADVLTGDDDQWYSPYAHRDLGLRDAGFRAYLDWELGLVGQLERDGWAAEIRLVPV
;
A
#
# COMPACT_ATOMS: atom_id res chain seq x y z
N MET A 1 17.70 -1.43 15.15
CA MET A 1 18.70 -1.40 14.06
C MET A 1 18.66 -0.02 13.42
N THR A 2 19.72 0.77 13.57
CA THR A 2 19.90 2.01 12.81
C THR A 2 20.18 1.64 11.35
N GLN A 3 19.21 1.83 10.45
CA GLN A 3 19.35 1.69 8.99
C GLN A 3 20.21 2.84 8.42
N THR A 4 21.40 3.03 8.96
CA THR A 4 22.37 4.00 8.46
C THR A 4 23.36 3.22 7.60
N HIS A 5 23.35 3.49 6.28
CA HIS A 5 24.21 2.94 5.23
C HIS A 5 23.67 1.76 4.40
N LEU A 6 22.38 1.75 4.04
CA LEU A 6 21.99 1.02 2.82
C LEU A 6 22.13 1.98 1.63
N SER A 7 22.95 1.61 0.64
CA SER A 7 22.94 2.26 -0.66
C SER A 7 21.56 2.06 -1.26
N ILE A 8 20.82 3.14 -1.51
CA ILE A 8 19.51 3.08 -2.16
C ILE A 8 19.77 3.27 -3.65
N ASP A 9 19.38 2.29 -4.46
CA ASP A 9 19.47 2.39 -5.91
C ASP A 9 18.16 2.87 -6.53
N PHE A 10 18.29 3.85 -7.42
CA PHE A 10 17.22 4.48 -8.19
C PHE A 10 17.48 4.19 -9.68
N SER A 11 17.34 2.92 -10.06
CA SER A 11 17.55 2.43 -11.43
C SER A 11 16.60 3.03 -12.50
N GLY A 12 15.59 3.83 -12.12
CA GLY A 12 14.69 4.50 -13.05
C GLY A 12 15.34 5.72 -13.73
N SER A 13 15.09 5.88 -15.03
CA SER A 13 15.61 7.01 -15.83
C SER A 13 14.70 8.25 -15.76
N ASP A 14 13.49 8.08 -15.24
CA ASP A 14 12.52 9.16 -15.09
C ASP A 14 13.00 10.28 -14.16
N VAL A 15 12.46 11.49 -14.32
CA VAL A 15 12.91 12.66 -13.55
C VAL A 15 12.65 12.53 -12.05
N ALA A 16 11.60 11.80 -11.62
CA ALA A 16 11.34 11.60 -10.19
C ALA A 16 12.41 10.69 -9.57
N SER A 17 12.79 9.60 -10.26
CA SER A 17 13.87 8.71 -9.83
C SER A 17 15.23 9.42 -9.81
N ARG A 18 15.59 10.17 -10.86
CA ARG A 18 16.83 10.97 -10.89
C ARG A 18 16.87 12.02 -9.77
N ARG A 19 15.74 12.70 -9.51
CA ARG A 19 15.60 13.66 -8.42
C ARG A 19 15.77 12.99 -7.06
N ALA A 20 15.11 11.86 -6.83
CA ALA A 20 15.21 11.11 -5.58
C ALA A 20 16.64 10.62 -5.31
N ALA A 21 17.35 10.19 -6.36
CA ALA A 21 18.76 9.81 -6.30
C ALA A 21 19.65 11.00 -5.90
N ALA A 22 19.51 12.13 -6.58
CA ALA A 22 20.29 13.33 -6.30
C ALA A 22 20.05 13.86 -4.87
N ILE A 23 18.80 13.90 -4.42
CA ILE A 23 18.44 14.32 -3.06
C ILE A 23 19.00 13.35 -2.01
N THR A 24 18.85 12.05 -2.24
CA THR A 24 19.37 11.02 -1.31
C THR A 24 20.89 11.10 -1.22
N GLY A 25 21.57 11.27 -2.36
CA GLY A 25 23.03 11.48 -2.43
C GLY A 25 23.49 12.76 -1.72
N PHE A 26 22.74 13.85 -1.89
CA PHE A 26 22.99 15.10 -1.17
C PHE A 26 22.85 14.92 0.35
N ILE A 27 21.72 14.35 0.83
CA ILE A 27 21.50 14.13 2.27
C ILE A 27 22.57 13.21 2.86
N ALA A 28 22.96 12.14 2.15
CA ALA A 28 24.05 11.27 2.57
C ALA A 28 25.39 12.02 2.69
N THR A 29 25.68 12.93 1.76
CA THR A 29 26.87 13.78 1.78
C THR A 29 26.82 14.80 2.92
N ALA A 30 25.68 15.47 3.11
CA ALA A 30 25.47 16.40 4.20
C ALA A 30 25.72 15.74 5.57
N ARG A 31 25.24 14.51 5.77
CA ARG A 31 25.49 13.72 6.99
C ARG A 31 26.96 13.36 7.22
N ARG A 32 27.77 13.24 6.16
CA ARG A 32 29.21 13.01 6.32
C ARG A 32 29.96 14.29 6.69
N LEU A 33 29.59 15.41 6.07
CA LEU A 33 30.20 16.72 6.31
C LEU A 33 29.80 17.30 7.67
N LEU A 34 28.55 17.06 8.05
CA LEU A 34 27.92 17.50 9.29
C LEU A 34 27.29 16.27 9.96
N PRO A 35 28.03 15.48 10.77
CA PRO A 35 27.49 14.27 11.40
C PRO A 35 26.50 14.53 12.54
N ASP A 36 26.74 15.61 13.30
CA ASP A 36 25.88 16.08 14.39
C ASP A 36 25.24 17.42 14.00
N PRO A 37 23.97 17.43 13.56
CA PRO A 37 23.33 18.65 13.11
C PRO A 37 22.98 19.58 14.28
N GLU A 38 23.01 19.12 15.53
CA GLU A 38 22.74 19.98 16.69
C GLU A 38 23.99 20.76 17.13
N ARG A 39 25.17 20.35 16.66
CA ARG A 39 26.46 20.96 16.98
C ARG A 39 27.21 21.42 15.74
N ALA A 40 26.47 21.89 14.74
CA ALA A 40 27.01 22.32 13.46
C ALA A 40 27.99 23.50 13.61
N THR A 41 29.19 23.37 13.04
CA THR A 41 30.12 24.51 12.93
C THR A 41 29.87 25.31 11.65
N PRO A 42 30.23 26.61 11.61
CA PRO A 42 30.13 27.42 10.40
C PRO A 42 30.83 26.80 9.18
N GLU A 43 32.00 26.17 9.37
CA GLU A 43 32.76 25.54 8.30
C GLU A 43 32.04 24.32 7.72
N GLN A 44 31.39 23.52 8.58
CA GLN A 44 30.58 22.38 8.15
C GLN A 44 29.35 22.84 7.37
N LEU A 45 28.65 23.86 7.87
CA LEU A 45 27.49 24.43 7.18
C LEU A 45 27.88 25.01 5.81
N GLN A 46 29.02 25.70 5.72
CA GLN A 46 29.51 26.22 4.45
C GLN A 46 29.92 25.10 3.47
N ALA A 47 30.43 23.97 3.98
CA ALA A 47 30.71 22.81 3.14
C ALA A 47 29.43 22.18 2.59
N VAL A 48 28.41 22.01 3.42
CA VAL A 48 27.09 21.53 2.99
C VAL A 48 26.42 22.50 2.02
N ALA A 49 26.61 23.82 2.20
CA ALA A 49 26.06 24.83 1.31
C ALA A 49 26.57 24.71 -0.13
N ARG A 50 27.86 24.39 -0.32
CA ARG A 50 28.42 24.13 -1.66
C ARG A 50 27.81 22.91 -2.33
N GLU A 51 27.53 21.85 -1.57
CA GLU A 51 26.84 20.66 -2.09
C GLU A 51 25.38 20.99 -2.46
N LEU A 52 24.72 21.86 -1.70
CA LEU A 52 23.35 22.30 -1.98
C LEU A 52 23.30 23.20 -3.23
N GLU A 53 24.30 24.07 -3.42
CA GLU A 53 24.47 24.85 -4.66
C GLU A 53 24.62 23.93 -5.88
N ALA A 54 25.46 22.88 -5.77
CA ALA A 54 25.64 21.90 -6.84
C ALA A 54 24.34 21.13 -7.17
N LEU A 55 23.51 20.84 -6.17
CA LEU A 55 22.17 20.29 -6.39
C LEU A 55 21.25 21.32 -7.08
N GLY A 56 21.29 22.58 -6.67
CA GLY A 56 20.48 23.66 -7.25
C GLY A 56 20.83 23.98 -8.71
N LEU A 57 22.04 23.65 -9.16
CA LEU A 57 22.43 23.77 -10.57
C LEU A 57 21.78 22.72 -11.48
N GLN A 58 21.26 21.61 -10.94
CA GLN A 58 20.56 20.55 -11.69
C GLN A 58 19.08 20.89 -11.89
N ARG A 59 18.81 21.98 -12.62
CA ARG A 59 17.47 22.55 -12.79
C ARG A 59 16.45 21.59 -13.41
N GLU A 60 16.91 20.68 -14.26
CA GLU A 60 16.10 19.66 -14.91
C GLU A 60 15.42 18.68 -13.93
N LEU A 61 15.90 18.60 -12.69
CA LEU A 61 15.26 17.82 -11.63
C LEU A 61 14.03 18.52 -11.02
N PHE A 62 13.87 19.82 -11.28
CA PHE A 62 12.86 20.66 -10.65
C PHE A 62 11.89 21.32 -11.65
N PRO A 63 11.22 20.56 -12.53
CA PRO A 63 10.30 21.15 -13.50
C PRO A 63 9.10 21.79 -12.79
N HIS A 64 8.69 23.00 -13.20
CA HIS A 64 7.57 23.74 -12.61
C HIS A 64 6.26 22.95 -12.57
N ALA A 65 6.01 22.09 -13.56
CA ALA A 65 4.82 21.22 -13.61
C ALA A 65 4.72 20.28 -12.39
N HIS A 66 5.83 19.91 -11.76
CA HIS A 66 5.83 19.07 -10.56
C HIS A 66 5.63 19.89 -9.27
N PHE A 67 5.81 21.21 -9.34
CA PHE A 67 5.82 22.10 -8.19
C PHE A 67 4.96 23.35 -8.45
N PRO A 68 3.68 23.19 -8.85
CA PRO A 68 2.88 24.32 -9.29
C PRO A 68 2.60 25.31 -8.17
N VAL A 69 2.48 26.58 -8.56
CA VAL A 69 1.90 27.68 -7.80
C VAL A 69 0.86 28.37 -8.67
N SER A 70 -0.06 29.09 -8.06
CA SER A 70 -1.15 29.79 -8.76
C SER A 70 -1.41 31.14 -8.13
N ALA A 71 -2.19 32.01 -8.78
CA ALA A 71 -2.59 33.28 -8.16
C ALA A 71 -3.32 33.08 -6.82
N SER A 72 -4.09 32.00 -6.68
CA SER A 72 -4.77 31.62 -5.42
C SER A 72 -3.85 31.00 -4.37
N ASN A 73 -2.72 30.43 -4.79
CA ASN A 73 -1.69 29.89 -3.91
C ASN A 73 -0.31 30.30 -4.44
N PRO A 74 0.08 31.58 -4.23
CA PRO A 74 1.24 32.17 -4.90
C PRO A 74 2.57 31.68 -4.34
N ALA A 75 2.57 30.88 -3.28
CA ALA A 75 3.76 30.32 -2.67
C ALA A 75 3.46 28.94 -2.08
N GLN A 76 4.35 27.97 -2.28
CA GLN A 76 4.17 26.61 -1.78
C GLN A 76 5.51 26.00 -1.38
N VAL A 77 5.49 25.23 -0.29
CA VAL A 77 6.64 24.44 0.17
C VAL A 77 6.40 22.98 -0.17
N TYR A 78 7.40 22.34 -0.77
CA TYR A 78 7.40 20.93 -1.13
C TYR A 78 8.50 20.19 -0.39
N ARG A 79 8.18 19.10 0.31
CA ARG A 79 9.19 18.22 0.90
C ARG A 79 9.87 17.44 -0.22
N LEU A 80 11.20 17.47 -0.22
CA LEU A 80 12.04 16.74 -1.15
C LEU A 80 12.70 15.53 -0.48
N GLY A 81 13.10 15.65 0.79
CA GLY A 81 13.71 14.55 1.54
C GLY A 81 13.91 14.91 3.02
N GLU A 82 13.97 13.89 3.87
CA GLU A 82 14.12 14.03 5.32
C GLU A 82 14.74 12.74 5.88
N ASP A 83 15.57 12.82 6.93
CA ASP A 83 16.02 11.61 7.63
C ASP A 83 14.92 11.02 8.55
N LEU A 84 15.07 9.75 8.95
CA LEU A 84 14.08 9.06 9.81
C LEU A 84 13.81 9.80 11.14
N GLY A 85 14.78 10.58 11.63
CA GLY A 85 14.70 11.37 12.86
C GLY A 85 14.16 12.78 12.65
N GLY A 86 13.74 13.12 11.43
CA GLY A 86 13.30 14.45 11.03
C GLY A 86 14.38 15.53 11.07
N ARG A 87 15.62 15.13 10.84
CA ARG A 87 16.79 16.01 10.65
C ARG A 87 17.18 16.00 9.18
N TYR A 88 18.06 16.94 8.79
CA TYR A 88 18.50 17.09 7.39
C TYR A 88 17.30 17.18 6.44
N ALA A 89 16.37 18.08 6.74
CA ALA A 89 15.12 18.21 6.02
C ALA A 89 15.29 19.16 4.84
N LEU A 90 15.12 18.64 3.62
CA LEU A 90 15.22 19.38 2.38
C LEU A 90 13.82 19.67 1.82
N TYR A 91 13.60 20.94 1.48
CA TYR A 91 12.38 21.41 0.85
C TYR A 91 12.71 22.22 -0.40
N LEU A 92 11.76 22.26 -1.34
CA LEU A 92 11.70 23.24 -2.41
C LEU A 92 10.67 24.31 -2.03
N SER A 93 11.09 25.56 -1.95
CA SER A 93 10.20 26.71 -1.86
C SER A 93 9.97 27.25 -3.26
N THR A 94 8.72 27.29 -3.69
CA THR A 94 8.31 27.91 -4.95
C THR A 94 7.43 29.12 -4.65
N GLY A 95 7.53 30.15 -5.50
CA GLY A 95 6.66 31.31 -5.39
C GLY A 95 6.58 32.15 -6.66
N LEU A 96 5.46 32.85 -6.82
CA LEU A 96 5.27 33.89 -7.82
C LEU A 96 6.07 35.16 -7.45
N PRO A 97 6.34 36.06 -8.42
CA PRO A 97 7.00 37.35 -8.18
C PRO A 97 6.42 38.11 -6.99
N GLY A 98 7.30 38.70 -6.17
CA GLY A 98 6.90 39.42 -4.96
C GLY A 98 6.53 38.53 -3.76
N LYS A 99 6.62 37.20 -3.88
CA LYS A 99 6.54 36.28 -2.73
C LYS A 99 7.53 36.74 -1.67
N SER A 100 7.03 37.07 -0.49
CA SER A 100 7.86 37.44 0.66
C SER A 100 7.42 36.70 1.92
N GLN A 101 8.31 36.66 2.92
CA GLN A 101 7.99 36.23 4.28
C GLN A 101 8.51 37.27 5.26
N PRO A 102 7.69 37.72 6.24
CA PRO A 102 8.13 38.67 7.25
C PRO A 102 9.37 38.20 8.01
N PRO A 103 10.07 39.08 8.75
CA PRO A 103 11.22 38.69 9.54
C PRO A 103 10.87 37.55 10.49
N HIS A 104 11.65 36.47 10.46
CA HIS A 104 11.44 35.29 11.27
C HIS A 104 12.76 34.59 11.57
N ASP A 105 12.75 33.76 12.61
CA ASP A 105 13.87 32.87 12.93
C ASP A 105 13.58 31.41 12.56
N HIS A 106 14.64 30.62 12.60
CA HIS A 106 14.59 29.17 12.54
C HIS A 106 15.26 28.66 13.81
N THR A 107 14.58 27.86 14.63
CA THR A 107 15.13 27.32 15.89
C THR A 107 16.20 26.23 15.65
N THR A 108 16.80 26.23 14.48
CA THR A 108 17.85 25.34 13.97
C THR A 108 18.58 26.07 12.84
N TRP A 109 19.73 25.59 12.40
CA TRP A 109 20.41 26.19 11.24
C TRP A 109 19.63 25.93 9.95
N ALA A 110 19.80 26.82 8.98
CA ALA A 110 19.22 26.67 7.65
C ALA A 110 20.23 27.05 6.56
N ILE A 111 20.09 26.45 5.39
CA ILE A 111 20.86 26.78 4.20
C ILE A 111 19.85 26.95 3.06
N ILE A 112 19.92 28.08 2.36
CA ILE A 112 19.05 28.38 1.21
C ILE A 112 19.94 28.50 -0.02
N ALA A 113 19.60 27.78 -1.09
CA ALA A 113 20.30 27.85 -2.38
C ALA A 113 19.32 28.06 -3.53
N GLY A 114 19.69 28.87 -4.52
CA GLY A 114 18.82 29.15 -5.67
C GLY A 114 18.87 28.06 -6.74
N VAL A 115 17.70 27.70 -7.27
CA VAL A 115 17.53 26.90 -8.50
C VAL A 115 17.20 27.85 -9.65
N GLU A 116 16.16 28.67 -9.48
CA GLU A 116 15.65 29.65 -10.43
C GLU A 116 15.13 30.90 -9.71
N GLY A 117 15.17 32.06 -10.37
CA GLY A 117 14.86 33.36 -9.77
C GLY A 117 15.91 33.82 -8.76
N VAL A 118 15.63 34.94 -8.08
CA VAL A 118 16.52 35.53 -7.07
C VAL A 118 15.73 35.81 -5.80
N GLU A 119 16.09 35.18 -4.69
CA GLU A 119 15.49 35.43 -3.37
C GLU A 119 16.42 36.30 -2.54
N ARG A 120 16.00 37.55 -2.28
CA ARG A 120 16.69 38.47 -1.40
C ARG A 120 16.46 38.08 0.04
N ASN A 121 17.54 37.83 0.76
CA ASN A 121 17.56 37.56 2.18
C ASN A 121 18.11 38.80 2.91
N VAL A 122 17.32 39.42 3.81
CA VAL A 122 17.79 40.53 4.66
C VAL A 122 17.82 40.05 6.10
N PHE A 123 19.00 40.16 6.73
CA PHE A 123 19.26 39.68 8.09
C PHE A 123 19.09 40.81 9.10
N PHE A 124 18.68 40.46 10.32
CA PHE A 124 18.47 41.40 11.40
C PHE A 124 19.19 40.95 12.68
N THR A 125 19.71 41.93 13.42
CA THR A 125 20.14 41.72 14.81
C THR A 125 18.93 41.93 15.72
N ARG A 126 18.55 40.88 16.46
CA ARG A 126 17.45 40.90 17.43
C ARG A 126 17.90 41.48 18.77
N GLY A 127 17.27 42.56 19.21
CA GLY A 127 17.47 43.17 20.53
C GLY A 127 16.28 42.90 21.45
N LYS A 128 16.55 42.49 22.70
CA LYS A 128 15.52 42.27 23.72
C LYS A 128 15.01 43.60 24.27
N THR A 129 13.69 43.70 24.52
CA THR A 129 13.11 44.81 25.29
C THR A 129 12.66 44.34 26.67
N ASP A 130 12.22 45.28 27.52
CA ASP A 130 11.62 44.96 28.83
C ASP A 130 10.23 44.28 28.69
N ASP A 131 9.58 44.39 27.53
CA ASP A 131 8.34 43.68 27.23
C ASP A 131 8.68 42.29 26.64
N PRO A 132 8.31 41.19 27.31
CA PRO A 132 8.67 39.84 26.86
C PRO A 132 8.03 39.43 25.53
N LEU A 133 7.05 40.19 25.03
CA LEU A 133 6.37 39.95 23.75
C LEU A 133 6.84 40.88 22.63
N ARG A 134 7.85 41.73 22.90
CA ARG A 134 8.34 42.71 21.93
C ARG A 134 9.86 42.73 21.90
N ASP A 135 10.41 42.66 20.69
CA ASP A 135 11.85 42.73 20.45
C ASP A 135 12.12 43.74 19.32
N THR A 136 13.27 44.41 19.33
CA THR A 136 13.68 45.32 18.26
C THR A 136 14.49 44.57 17.20
N LEU A 137 14.35 44.94 15.92
CA LEU A 137 15.19 44.44 14.85
C LEU A 137 16.02 45.57 14.25
N ALA A 138 17.34 45.36 14.19
CA ALA A 138 18.25 46.24 13.47
C ALA A 138 18.69 45.58 12.16
N VAL A 139 18.45 46.25 11.03
CA VAL A 139 18.85 45.75 9.70
C VAL A 139 20.36 45.52 9.67
N GLY A 140 20.75 44.30 9.31
CA GLY A 140 22.13 43.88 9.11
C GLY A 140 22.48 43.80 7.63
N ARG A 141 23.02 42.66 7.21
CA ARG A 141 23.42 42.41 5.83
C ARG A 141 22.26 41.95 4.96
N SER A 142 22.38 42.13 3.64
CA SER A 142 21.51 41.53 2.63
C SER A 142 22.31 40.61 1.71
N VAL A 143 21.72 39.48 1.32
CA VAL A 143 22.29 38.48 0.42
C VAL A 143 21.24 38.12 -0.62
N ASP A 144 21.55 38.28 -1.90
CA ASP A 144 20.68 37.86 -3.00
C ASP A 144 21.05 36.43 -3.39
N VAL A 145 20.09 35.50 -3.23
CA VAL A 145 20.28 34.07 -3.49
C VAL A 145 19.67 33.70 -4.82
N GLY A 146 20.51 33.61 -5.84
CA GLY A 146 20.19 33.08 -7.17
C GLY A 146 20.86 31.73 -7.43
N SER A 147 20.76 31.26 -8.67
CA SER A 147 21.38 30.00 -9.10
C SER A 147 22.90 30.01 -8.89
N GLY A 148 23.42 28.94 -8.26
CA GLY A 148 24.83 28.80 -7.92
C GLY A 148 25.30 29.64 -6.72
N THR A 149 24.38 30.23 -5.97
CA THR A 149 24.68 30.96 -4.73
C THR A 149 23.81 30.44 -3.59
N SER A 150 24.31 30.54 -2.36
CA SER A 150 23.60 30.16 -1.16
C SER A 150 23.80 31.15 -0.01
N VAL A 151 22.98 31.02 1.01
CA VAL A 151 23.17 31.67 2.30
C VAL A 151 22.99 30.67 3.44
N VAL A 152 23.79 30.85 4.49
CA VAL A 152 23.77 30.03 5.72
C VAL A 152 23.19 30.88 6.86
N LEU A 153 22.30 30.27 7.64
CA LEU A 153 21.65 30.84 8.81
C LEU A 153 21.96 30.03 10.06
N THR A 154 22.20 30.72 11.17
CA THR A 154 22.32 30.13 12.51
C THR A 154 20.95 29.96 13.16
N PRO A 155 20.82 29.14 14.24
CA PRO A 155 19.55 28.94 14.95
C PRO A 155 18.91 30.19 15.59
N THR A 156 19.61 31.33 15.58
CA THR A 156 19.14 32.58 16.17
C THR A 156 19.08 33.73 15.17
N ASP A 157 19.49 33.48 13.91
CA ASP A 157 19.43 34.50 12.88
C ASP A 157 17.95 34.82 12.58
N VAL A 158 17.63 36.10 12.57
CA VAL A 158 16.34 36.60 12.09
C VAL A 158 16.54 37.11 10.67
N HIS A 159 15.72 36.67 9.74
CA HIS A 159 15.77 37.17 8.35
C HIS A 159 14.38 37.32 7.74
N THR A 160 14.29 38.13 6.69
CA THR A 160 13.14 38.21 5.78
C THR A 160 13.58 37.73 4.41
N ILE A 161 12.64 37.15 3.66
CA ILE A 161 12.87 36.76 2.26
C ILE A 161 11.91 37.49 1.34
N GLU A 162 12.37 37.83 0.15
CA GLU A 162 11.56 38.38 -0.93
C GLU A 162 12.08 37.87 -2.27
N LEU A 163 11.20 37.32 -3.10
CA LEU A 163 11.51 37.00 -4.48
C LEU A 163 11.52 38.28 -5.30
N ILE A 164 12.70 38.67 -5.78
CA ILE A 164 12.90 39.90 -6.55
C ILE A 164 12.94 39.59 -8.06
N GLY A 165 12.36 40.47 -8.87
CA GLY A 165 12.23 40.30 -10.32
C GLY A 165 10.82 39.87 -10.74
N GLU A 166 10.68 39.53 -12.03
CA GLU A 166 9.38 39.26 -12.67
C GLU A 166 9.11 37.76 -12.92
N GLU A 167 10.08 36.89 -12.61
CA GLU A 167 9.97 35.44 -12.85
C GLU A 167 9.60 34.69 -11.57
N PRO A 168 8.88 33.56 -11.65
CA PRO A 168 8.71 32.64 -10.53
C PRO A 168 10.05 32.14 -9.98
N GLY A 169 10.08 31.87 -8.68
CA GLY A 169 11.28 31.45 -7.96
C GLY A 169 11.22 30.00 -7.53
N LEU A 170 12.37 29.32 -7.60
CA LEU A 170 12.57 27.99 -7.04
C LEU A 170 13.84 28.00 -6.18
N HIS A 171 13.70 27.74 -4.89
CA HIS A 171 14.79 27.77 -3.92
C HIS A 171 14.81 26.50 -3.09
N LEU A 172 15.98 25.91 -2.92
CA LEU A 172 16.19 24.77 -2.03
C LEU A 172 16.41 25.30 -0.61
N HIS A 173 15.58 24.85 0.33
CA HIS A 173 15.69 25.19 1.75
C HIS A 173 16.05 23.92 2.53
N PHE A 174 17.24 23.91 3.11
CA PHE A 174 17.77 22.78 3.87
C PHE A 174 17.92 23.13 5.34
N TYR A 175 17.27 22.38 6.21
CA TYR A 175 17.22 22.64 7.64
C TYR A 175 17.84 21.51 8.45
N GLY A 176 18.44 21.86 9.59
CA GLY A 176 18.89 20.86 10.57
C GLY A 176 17.76 20.01 11.15
N ARG A 177 16.53 20.51 11.11
CA ARG A 177 15.31 19.84 11.57
C ARG A 177 14.13 20.19 10.67
N GLY A 178 13.21 19.24 10.47
CA GLY A 178 11.99 19.46 9.68
C GLY A 178 11.09 20.56 10.25
N LEU A 179 10.43 21.31 9.36
CA LEU A 179 9.57 22.45 9.69
C LEU A 179 8.49 22.10 10.72
N GLU A 180 7.93 20.89 10.65
CA GLU A 180 6.90 20.41 11.57
C GLU A 180 7.41 20.16 13.00
N ARG A 181 8.72 20.09 13.18
CA ARG A 181 9.37 19.83 14.47
C ARG A 181 10.01 21.09 15.07
N MET A 182 9.57 22.26 14.61
CA MET A 182 10.04 23.59 15.05
C MET A 182 8.85 24.48 15.48
N PRO A 183 8.13 24.12 16.56
CA PRO A 183 6.93 24.85 17.00
C PRO A 183 7.24 26.21 17.65
N GLU A 184 8.49 26.45 18.04
CA GLU A 184 8.91 27.65 18.80
C GLU A 184 9.43 28.79 17.91
N ARG A 185 9.43 28.62 16.58
CA ARG A 185 9.86 29.69 15.65
C ARG A 185 8.99 30.92 15.83
N VAL A 186 9.60 32.10 15.75
CA VAL A 186 8.91 33.38 15.85
C VAL A 186 8.91 34.16 14.54
N VAL A 187 7.83 34.87 14.31
CA VAL A 187 7.66 35.82 13.21
C VAL A 187 7.33 37.19 13.76
N PHE A 188 7.95 38.23 13.20
CA PHE A 188 7.79 39.63 13.57
C PHE A 188 6.76 40.32 12.68
N GLU A 189 6.07 41.30 13.22
CA GLU A 189 5.04 42.06 12.52
C GLU A 189 5.62 43.15 11.58
N SER A 190 6.87 43.58 11.80
CA SER A 190 7.51 44.64 11.00
C SER A 190 9.02 44.45 10.84
N LEU A 191 9.62 45.20 9.90
CA LEU A 191 11.06 45.18 9.63
C LEU A 191 11.88 45.84 10.75
N GLU A 192 11.28 46.72 11.54
CA GLU A 192 11.86 47.36 12.71
C GLU A 192 11.72 46.51 13.99
N GLY A 193 11.01 45.37 13.90
CA GLY A 193 10.67 44.50 15.01
C GLY A 193 9.29 44.78 15.59
N GLY A 194 9.22 44.97 16.90
CA GLY A 194 7.96 45.14 17.63
C GLY A 194 7.42 43.82 18.16
N SER A 195 6.09 43.65 18.09
CA SER A 195 5.45 42.42 18.53
C SER A 195 5.86 41.24 17.65
N PHE A 196 6.13 40.11 18.28
CA PHE A 196 6.37 38.84 17.60
C PHE A 196 5.47 37.76 18.19
N ARG A 197 5.23 36.71 17.41
CA ARG A 197 4.46 35.55 17.86
C ARG A 197 5.13 34.28 17.40
N THR A 198 4.89 33.19 18.11
CA THR A 198 5.25 31.87 17.60
C THR A 198 4.38 31.52 16.39
N PHE A 199 4.94 30.78 15.44
CA PHE A 199 4.21 30.30 14.28
C PHE A 199 4.59 28.86 13.94
N GLY A 200 3.56 28.06 13.67
CA GLY A 200 3.70 26.66 13.30
C GLY A 200 4.31 26.47 11.90
N PRO A 201 4.51 25.21 11.47
CA PRO A 201 4.89 24.90 10.10
C PRO A 201 3.90 25.50 9.07
N PRO A 202 4.32 25.64 7.80
CA PRO A 202 3.39 25.93 6.71
C PRO A 202 2.17 25.01 6.75
N LYS A 203 0.97 25.56 6.54
CA LYS A 203 -0.30 24.82 6.67
C LYS A 203 -0.37 23.56 5.79
N SER A 204 0.28 23.59 4.64
CA SER A 204 0.37 22.46 3.71
C SER A 204 1.80 22.36 3.21
N ILE A 205 2.48 21.27 3.55
CA ILE A 205 3.74 20.88 2.91
C ILE A 205 3.40 19.77 1.93
N ARG A 206 3.65 20.03 0.65
CA ARG A 206 3.28 19.13 -0.46
C ARG A 206 4.46 18.26 -0.90
N HIS A 207 4.20 17.39 -1.85
CA HIS A 207 5.21 16.60 -2.57
C HIS A 207 5.06 16.84 -4.06
N ALA A 208 6.07 16.45 -4.84
CA ALA A 208 6.04 16.62 -6.28
C ALA A 208 4.81 15.97 -6.90
N LEU A 209 4.17 16.66 -7.84
CA LEU A 209 3.02 16.15 -8.56
C LEU A 209 3.41 15.36 -9.82
N VAL A 210 2.55 14.42 -10.19
CA VAL A 210 2.52 13.78 -11.51
C VAL A 210 1.12 13.94 -12.09
N THR A 211 1.02 14.35 -13.34
CA THR A 211 -0.29 14.51 -14.00
C THR A 211 -0.89 13.14 -14.36
N PRO A 212 -2.21 13.01 -14.55
CA PRO A 212 -2.81 11.76 -15.02
C PRO A 212 -2.19 11.23 -16.32
N ALA A 213 -1.95 12.12 -17.29
CA ALA A 213 -1.30 11.77 -18.56
C ALA A 213 0.14 11.26 -18.36
N ALA A 214 0.92 11.89 -17.48
CA ALA A 214 2.28 11.47 -17.17
C ALA A 214 2.31 10.13 -16.42
N LEU A 215 1.36 9.87 -15.51
CA LEU A 215 1.23 8.58 -14.84
C LEU A 215 0.83 7.47 -15.84
N ARG A 216 -0.07 7.75 -16.79
CA ARG A 216 -0.41 6.78 -17.84
C ARG A 216 0.81 6.39 -18.68
N GLN A 217 1.65 7.38 -19.05
CA GLN A 217 2.91 7.11 -19.75
C GLN A 217 3.88 6.32 -18.87
N ALA A 218 3.97 6.65 -17.58
CA ALA A 218 4.81 5.96 -16.62
C ALA A 218 4.47 4.47 -16.46
N LEU A 219 3.18 4.12 -16.52
CA LEU A 219 2.75 2.72 -16.45
C LEU A 219 3.16 1.90 -17.69
N ALA A 220 3.51 2.56 -18.79
CA ALA A 220 3.85 1.95 -20.08
C ALA A 220 5.35 2.02 -20.42
N ASP A 221 6.18 2.69 -19.59
CA ASP A 221 7.60 2.91 -19.90
C ASP A 221 8.49 1.68 -19.65
N GLY A 222 7.95 0.66 -18.96
CA GLY A 222 8.64 -0.59 -18.65
C GLY A 222 9.55 -0.53 -17.42
N GLU A 223 9.64 0.61 -16.74
CA GLU A 223 10.37 0.76 -15.48
C GLU A 223 9.52 0.31 -14.28
N GLU A 224 10.19 0.04 -13.14
CA GLU A 224 9.47 -0.32 -11.93
C GLU A 224 8.66 0.85 -11.37
N ILE A 225 7.36 0.65 -11.18
CA ILE A 225 6.46 1.65 -10.58
C ILE A 225 5.45 0.97 -9.66
N ALA A 226 5.20 1.61 -8.51
CA ALA A 226 4.11 1.26 -7.60
C ALA A 226 3.11 2.40 -7.53
N VAL A 227 1.86 2.13 -7.89
CA VAL A 227 0.74 3.07 -7.72
C VAL A 227 -0.05 2.61 -6.50
N LEU A 228 -0.10 3.45 -5.46
CA LEU A 228 -0.70 3.08 -4.18
C LEU A 228 -1.89 4.00 -3.88
N ASP A 229 -3.07 3.41 -3.72
CA ASP A 229 -4.24 4.14 -3.22
C ASP A 229 -4.23 4.17 -1.70
N VAL A 230 -4.13 5.36 -1.13
CA VAL A 230 -3.92 5.53 0.32
C VAL A 230 -5.22 5.73 1.10
N ARG A 231 -6.37 5.62 0.43
CA ARG A 231 -7.68 5.63 1.10
C ARG A 231 -7.97 4.28 1.73
N GLU A 232 -8.98 4.23 2.60
CA GLU A 232 -9.46 2.98 3.16
C GLU A 232 -9.97 2.02 2.07
N ALA A 233 -9.83 0.71 2.29
CA ALA A 233 -9.99 -0.28 1.22
C ALA A 233 -11.43 -0.34 0.66
N GLY A 234 -12.43 -0.03 1.47
CA GLY A 234 -13.81 0.11 1.00
C GLY A 234 -13.99 1.34 0.11
N VAL A 235 -13.40 2.47 0.46
CA VAL A 235 -13.40 3.69 -0.40
C VAL A 235 -12.71 3.42 -1.73
N PHE A 236 -11.54 2.77 -1.71
CA PHE A 236 -10.84 2.30 -2.90
C PHE A 236 -11.75 1.43 -3.78
N ALA A 237 -12.44 0.46 -3.18
CA ALA A 237 -13.30 -0.48 -3.92
C ALA A 237 -14.49 0.19 -4.63
N HIS A 238 -14.86 1.43 -4.30
CA HIS A 238 -15.90 2.14 -5.04
C HIS A 238 -15.39 2.78 -6.33
N ARG A 239 -14.11 3.16 -6.37
CA ARG A 239 -13.52 3.92 -7.48
C ARG A 239 -12.00 4.01 -7.36
N HIS A 240 -11.28 3.37 -8.27
CA HIS A 240 -9.82 3.37 -8.32
C HIS A 240 -9.27 3.25 -9.73
N ILE A 241 -7.96 3.48 -9.88
CA ILE A 241 -7.20 3.26 -11.12
C ILE A 241 -6.89 1.75 -11.25
N LEU A 242 -6.91 1.20 -12.47
CA LEU A 242 -6.76 -0.24 -12.73
C LEU A 242 -5.58 -0.90 -11.98
N PHE A 243 -4.40 -0.29 -12.05
CA PHE A 243 -3.16 -0.81 -11.46
C PHE A 243 -2.78 -0.17 -10.13
N ALA A 244 -3.71 0.53 -9.47
CA ALA A 244 -3.49 1.00 -8.10
C ALA A 244 -3.68 -0.15 -7.11
N ALA A 245 -2.69 -0.38 -6.24
CA ALA A 245 -2.79 -1.32 -5.14
C ALA A 245 -3.37 -0.61 -3.87
N PRO A 246 -4.28 -1.24 -3.13
CA PRO A 246 -4.80 -0.65 -1.89
C PRO A 246 -3.71 -0.64 -0.81
N ALA A 247 -3.39 0.56 -0.30
CA ALA A 247 -2.41 0.77 0.75
C ALA A 247 -2.85 1.90 1.71
N PRO A 248 -3.93 1.69 2.51
CA PRO A 248 -4.50 2.73 3.36
C PRO A 248 -3.45 3.44 4.21
N ALA A 249 -3.48 4.77 4.24
CA ALA A 249 -2.43 5.62 4.81
C ALA A 249 -2.07 5.23 6.26
N TRP A 250 -3.06 4.85 7.06
CA TRP A 250 -2.93 4.49 8.47
C TRP A 250 -2.49 3.03 8.70
N ARG A 251 -2.35 2.25 7.64
CA ARG A 251 -1.83 0.87 7.65
C ARG A 251 -0.43 0.76 7.02
N LEU A 252 0.10 1.86 6.46
CA LEU A 252 1.38 1.85 5.75
C LEU A 252 2.54 1.26 6.56
N GLU A 253 2.62 1.48 7.89
CA GLU A 253 3.67 0.91 8.73
C GLU A 253 3.76 -0.62 8.69
N GLN A 254 2.65 -1.30 8.37
CA GLN A 254 2.56 -2.75 8.29
C GLN A 254 2.61 -3.27 6.85
N LEU A 255 2.17 -2.44 5.90
CA LEU A 255 1.98 -2.86 4.51
C LEU A 255 3.17 -2.52 3.60
N ILE A 256 3.80 -1.36 3.78
CA ILE A 256 4.69 -0.81 2.75
C ILE A 256 5.92 -1.69 2.49
N ASP A 257 6.51 -2.28 3.52
CA ASP A 257 7.70 -3.15 3.36
C ASP A 257 7.37 -4.47 2.64
N ARG A 258 6.08 -4.85 2.63
CA ARG A 258 5.57 -6.04 1.94
C ARG A 258 5.16 -5.72 0.51
N LEU A 259 4.43 -4.62 0.32
CA LEU A 259 3.93 -4.17 -0.99
C LEU A 259 5.07 -3.63 -1.89
N VAL A 260 6.01 -2.86 -1.33
CA VAL A 260 7.08 -2.18 -2.07
C VAL A 260 8.42 -2.36 -1.33
N PRO A 261 9.01 -3.57 -1.33
CA PRO A 261 10.16 -3.88 -0.47
C PRO A 261 11.43 -3.09 -0.84
N ARG A 262 11.58 -2.69 -2.11
CA ARG A 262 12.70 -1.87 -2.58
C ARG A 262 12.43 -0.39 -2.26
N ARG A 263 13.33 0.23 -1.49
CA ARG A 263 13.19 1.61 -0.99
C ARG A 263 13.27 2.69 -2.07
N GLY A 264 14.01 2.44 -3.14
CA GLY A 264 14.18 3.36 -4.27
C GLY A 264 13.08 3.28 -5.33
N THR A 265 12.12 2.37 -5.19
CA THR A 265 11.01 2.19 -6.15
C THR A 265 10.28 3.51 -6.40
N ARG A 266 9.97 3.79 -7.67
CA ARG A 266 9.11 4.91 -8.07
C ARG A 266 7.70 4.69 -7.55
N ILE A 267 7.27 5.51 -6.60
CA ILE A 267 5.95 5.41 -5.99
C ILE A 267 5.11 6.62 -6.40
N VAL A 268 3.89 6.36 -6.85
CA VAL A 268 2.86 7.38 -7.05
C VAL A 268 1.70 7.11 -6.10
N LEU A 269 1.42 8.06 -5.21
CA LEU A 269 0.31 7.98 -4.27
C LEU A 269 -0.94 8.60 -4.85
N VAL A 270 -2.06 7.92 -4.62
CA VAL A 270 -3.38 8.26 -5.14
C VAL A 270 -4.38 8.27 -4.00
N ASP A 271 -5.32 9.21 -4.05
CA ASP A 271 -6.51 9.28 -3.19
C ASP A 271 -7.70 9.82 -4.00
N GLY A 272 -8.61 10.57 -3.37
CA GLY A 272 -9.72 11.24 -4.04
C GLY A 272 -9.29 12.46 -4.83
N ASP A 273 -8.60 13.39 -4.17
CA ASP A 273 -8.42 14.79 -4.59
C ASP A 273 -6.98 15.34 -4.43
N GLY A 274 -6.05 14.52 -3.91
CA GLY A 274 -4.65 14.81 -3.63
C GLY A 274 -4.33 15.14 -2.17
N THR A 275 -5.32 15.30 -1.29
CA THR A 275 -5.12 15.78 0.09
C THR A 275 -4.44 14.75 1.01
N LEU A 276 -5.02 13.55 1.12
CA LEU A 276 -4.49 12.45 1.93
C LEU A 276 -3.17 11.91 1.35
N ALA A 277 -3.05 11.91 0.03
CA ALA A 277 -1.85 11.43 -0.68
C ALA A 277 -0.60 12.22 -0.30
N HIS A 278 -0.68 13.53 -0.08
CA HIS A 278 0.46 14.33 0.39
C HIS A 278 0.89 13.98 1.83
N GLU A 279 -0.05 13.65 2.72
CA GLU A 279 0.26 13.20 4.07
C GLU A 279 0.91 11.82 4.07
N ALA A 280 0.36 10.90 3.27
CA ALA A 280 0.94 9.58 3.07
C ALA A 280 2.35 9.65 2.45
N ALA A 281 2.60 10.58 1.53
CA ALA A 281 3.93 10.82 0.98
C ALA A 281 4.92 11.27 2.05
N ALA A 282 4.51 12.19 2.94
CA ALA A 282 5.34 12.62 4.06
C ALA A 282 5.73 11.43 4.96
N LYS A 283 4.75 10.57 5.21
CA LYS A 283 4.92 9.35 6.01
C LYS A 283 5.87 8.38 5.35
N LEU A 284 5.73 8.10 4.05
CA LEU A 284 6.62 7.22 3.31
C LEU A 284 8.07 7.70 3.28
N VAL A 285 8.30 9.00 3.06
CA VAL A 285 9.66 9.59 3.14
C VAL A 285 10.27 9.33 4.52
N ARG A 286 9.52 9.57 5.61
CA ARG A 286 9.97 9.29 6.98
C ARG A 286 10.16 7.81 7.28
N LEU A 287 9.44 6.91 6.59
CA LEU A 287 9.60 5.46 6.72
C LEU A 287 10.75 4.91 5.85
N GLY A 288 11.37 5.76 5.02
CA GLY A 288 12.54 5.44 4.21
C GLY A 288 12.26 5.15 2.73
N TRP A 289 11.13 5.60 2.18
CA TRP A 289 10.84 5.59 0.74
C TRP A 289 10.89 7.01 0.18
N PRO A 290 12.04 7.45 -0.36
CA PRO A 290 12.23 8.83 -0.81
C PRO A 290 11.68 9.13 -2.21
N ASN A 291 11.47 8.12 -3.06
CA ASN A 291 11.00 8.31 -4.44
C ASN A 291 9.47 8.30 -4.54
N VAL A 292 8.85 9.34 -3.96
CA VAL A 292 7.38 9.48 -3.91
C VAL A 292 6.92 10.71 -4.70
N SER A 293 5.85 10.53 -5.48
CA SER A 293 5.08 11.60 -6.11
C SER A 293 3.60 11.43 -5.79
N VAL A 294 2.82 12.50 -5.94
CA VAL A 294 1.36 12.49 -5.73
C VAL A 294 0.66 12.71 -7.05
N LEU A 295 -0.37 11.91 -7.35
CA LEU A 295 -1.21 12.11 -8.52
C LEU A 295 -2.00 13.41 -8.39
N GLU A 296 -1.83 14.31 -9.37
CA GLU A 296 -2.56 15.58 -9.41
C GLU A 296 -4.07 15.32 -9.50
N GLY A 297 -4.81 15.88 -8.53
CA GLY A 297 -6.26 15.74 -8.44
C GLY A 297 -6.76 14.35 -8.05
N GLY A 298 -5.88 13.40 -7.70
CA GLY A 298 -6.26 12.05 -7.32
C GLY A 298 -7.10 11.31 -8.38
N THR A 299 -8.01 10.44 -7.92
CA THR A 299 -8.95 9.73 -8.81
C THR A 299 -9.95 10.65 -9.49
N GLU A 300 -10.28 11.81 -8.90
CA GLU A 300 -11.15 12.81 -9.53
C GLU A 300 -10.47 13.46 -10.74
N GLY A 301 -9.21 13.86 -10.60
CA GLY A 301 -8.37 14.39 -11.68
C GLY A 301 -8.14 13.37 -12.80
N TRP A 302 -7.90 12.10 -12.44
CA TRP A 302 -7.81 11.01 -13.41
C TRP A 302 -9.08 10.88 -14.26
N ALA A 303 -10.26 10.89 -13.63
CA ALA A 303 -11.53 10.79 -14.34
C ALA A 303 -11.85 12.05 -15.16
N ALA A 304 -11.46 13.24 -14.66
CA ALA A 304 -11.65 14.51 -15.37
C ALA A 304 -10.88 14.59 -16.69
N GLU A 305 -9.73 13.90 -16.78
CA GLU A 305 -8.96 13.71 -18.02
C GLU A 305 -9.55 12.62 -18.95
N GLY A 306 -10.71 12.07 -18.61
CA GLY A 306 -11.40 11.05 -19.41
C GLY A 306 -10.73 9.67 -19.36
N LEU A 307 -9.87 9.41 -18.36
CA LEU A 307 -9.24 8.12 -18.15
C LEU A 307 -10.16 7.19 -17.33
N GLU A 308 -10.06 5.88 -17.56
CA GLU A 308 -11.01 4.91 -17.02
C GLU A 308 -10.83 4.75 -15.50
N ILE A 309 -11.95 4.67 -14.77
CA ILE A 309 -12.01 4.36 -13.34
C ILE A 309 -12.77 3.05 -13.16
N PHE A 310 -12.24 2.20 -12.29
CA PHE A 310 -12.78 0.89 -11.97
C PHE A 310 -13.40 0.89 -10.58
N SER A 311 -14.36 0.00 -10.37
CA SER A 311 -14.92 -0.34 -9.05
C SER A 311 -14.67 -1.81 -8.77
N GLY A 312 -14.88 -2.24 -7.53
CA GLY A 312 -14.58 -3.58 -7.05
C GLY A 312 -13.16 -3.69 -6.49
N THR A 313 -12.75 -4.91 -6.19
CA THR A 313 -11.40 -5.25 -5.70
C THR A 313 -10.73 -6.19 -6.67
N ASN A 314 -9.39 -6.20 -6.70
CA ASN A 314 -8.58 -7.14 -7.48
C ASN A 314 -8.96 -7.15 -8.97
N VAL A 315 -9.27 -5.97 -9.51
CA VAL A 315 -9.83 -5.80 -10.85
C VAL A 315 -8.93 -6.37 -11.95
N PRO A 316 -7.59 -6.21 -11.93
CA PRO A 316 -6.73 -6.84 -12.93
C PRO A 316 -6.95 -8.36 -13.03
N SER A 317 -7.00 -9.05 -11.90
CA SER A 317 -7.20 -10.50 -11.84
C SER A 317 -8.61 -10.94 -12.25
N LYS A 318 -9.65 -10.16 -11.91
CA LYS A 318 -11.03 -10.48 -12.29
C LYS A 318 -11.28 -10.25 -13.78
N ALA A 319 -10.82 -9.11 -14.29
CA ALA A 319 -10.92 -8.79 -15.70
C ALA A 319 -10.13 -9.79 -16.57
N PHE A 320 -8.98 -10.26 -16.07
CA PHE A 320 -8.23 -11.37 -16.68
C PHE A 320 -9.04 -12.66 -16.75
N GLY A 321 -9.78 -13.02 -15.69
CA GLY A 321 -10.69 -14.17 -15.70
C GLY A 321 -11.72 -14.11 -16.84
N GLU A 322 -12.26 -12.92 -17.11
CA GLU A 322 -13.24 -12.73 -18.19
C GLU A 322 -12.60 -12.76 -19.59
N VAL A 323 -11.37 -12.23 -19.74
CA VAL A 323 -10.60 -12.36 -20.99
C VAL A 323 -10.33 -13.84 -21.31
N ILE A 324 -10.00 -14.66 -20.31
CA ILE A 324 -9.83 -16.11 -20.49
C ILE A 324 -11.10 -16.74 -21.06
N GLU A 325 -12.27 -16.54 -20.43
CA GLU A 325 -13.51 -17.15 -20.91
C GLU A 325 -13.85 -16.67 -22.34
N HIS A 326 -13.65 -15.38 -22.62
CA HIS A 326 -13.93 -14.78 -23.92
C HIS A 326 -13.04 -15.35 -25.04
N GLU A 327 -11.72 -15.43 -24.83
CA GLU A 327 -10.76 -15.84 -25.86
C GLU A 327 -10.56 -17.35 -25.95
N LYS A 328 -10.61 -18.06 -24.82
CA LYS A 328 -10.40 -19.52 -24.77
C LYS A 328 -11.69 -20.31 -24.88
N HIS A 329 -12.85 -19.64 -24.80
CA HIS A 329 -14.16 -20.29 -24.77
C HIS A 329 -14.23 -21.38 -23.69
N THR A 330 -13.71 -21.07 -22.48
CA THR A 330 -13.67 -22.00 -21.35
C THR A 330 -15.08 -22.60 -21.15
N PRO A 331 -15.23 -23.93 -21.24
CA PRO A 331 -16.53 -24.57 -21.12
C PRO A 331 -17.17 -24.31 -19.76
N TRP A 332 -18.50 -24.16 -19.74
CA TRP A 332 -19.26 -23.92 -18.51
C TRP A 332 -20.54 -24.74 -18.46
N ILE A 333 -21.07 -24.95 -17.25
CA ILE A 333 -22.37 -25.56 -16.96
C ILE A 333 -23.23 -24.61 -16.12
N THR A 334 -24.55 -24.62 -16.31
CA THR A 334 -25.48 -23.80 -15.51
C THR A 334 -25.77 -24.45 -14.15
N SER A 335 -26.19 -23.65 -13.16
CA SER A 335 -26.66 -24.17 -11.86
C SER A 335 -27.81 -25.16 -12.01
N ASP A 336 -28.73 -24.92 -12.94
CA ASP A 336 -29.87 -25.81 -13.19
C ASP A 336 -29.45 -27.15 -13.76
N GLU A 337 -28.57 -27.12 -14.77
CA GLU A 337 -28.06 -28.34 -15.38
C GLU A 337 -27.22 -29.14 -14.39
N LEU A 338 -26.29 -28.49 -13.67
CA LEU A 338 -25.49 -29.15 -12.63
C LEU A 338 -26.39 -29.79 -11.58
N GLY A 339 -27.39 -29.06 -11.10
CA GLY A 339 -28.35 -29.55 -10.12
C GLY A 339 -29.10 -30.79 -10.62
N ALA A 340 -29.57 -30.77 -11.86
CA ALA A 340 -30.27 -31.90 -12.48
C ALA A 340 -29.36 -33.13 -12.65
N ARG A 341 -28.11 -32.94 -13.09
CA ARG A 341 -27.15 -34.04 -13.28
C ARG A 341 -26.72 -34.67 -11.95
N VAL A 342 -26.49 -33.86 -10.92
CA VAL A 342 -26.18 -34.35 -9.56
C VAL A 342 -27.36 -35.14 -8.99
N GLN A 343 -28.59 -34.66 -9.16
CA GLN A 343 -29.79 -35.38 -8.70
C GLN A 343 -30.01 -36.71 -9.42
N ARG A 344 -29.63 -36.78 -10.70
CA ARG A 344 -29.71 -38.02 -11.50
C ARG A 344 -28.63 -39.05 -11.12
N GLY A 345 -27.59 -38.63 -10.40
CA GLY A 345 -26.46 -39.49 -10.03
C GLY A 345 -25.44 -39.68 -11.15
N ASP A 346 -25.29 -38.67 -12.03
CA ASP A 346 -24.25 -38.69 -13.05
C ASP A 346 -22.84 -38.74 -12.42
N ASN A 347 -21.87 -39.29 -13.16
CA ASN A 347 -20.46 -39.35 -12.74
C ASN A 347 -19.82 -37.94 -12.79
N ILE A 348 -19.97 -37.19 -11.70
CA ILE A 348 -19.56 -35.79 -11.58
C ILE A 348 -18.77 -35.57 -10.29
N VAL A 349 -17.68 -34.82 -10.39
CA VAL A 349 -16.98 -34.26 -9.24
C VAL A 349 -16.99 -32.74 -9.31
N VAL A 350 -17.36 -32.10 -8.21
CA VAL A 350 -17.38 -30.64 -8.10
C VAL A 350 -16.31 -30.19 -7.12
N VAL A 351 -15.41 -29.32 -7.57
CA VAL A 351 -14.32 -28.76 -6.76
C VAL A 351 -14.48 -27.25 -6.61
N ASP A 352 -14.27 -26.73 -5.41
CA ASP A 352 -14.34 -25.31 -5.09
C ASP A 352 -12.92 -24.73 -5.02
N SER A 353 -12.63 -23.77 -5.90
CA SER A 353 -11.28 -23.20 -6.08
C SER A 353 -10.96 -22.03 -5.15
N ARG A 354 -11.88 -21.68 -4.25
CA ARG A 354 -11.70 -20.63 -3.23
C ARG A 354 -10.79 -21.09 -2.08
N THR A 355 -10.53 -20.18 -1.14
CA THR A 355 -9.83 -20.53 0.09
C THR A 355 -10.63 -21.54 0.93
N PRO A 356 -9.96 -22.39 1.73
CA PRO A 356 -10.64 -23.28 2.67
C PRO A 356 -11.54 -22.52 3.65
N GLU A 357 -11.17 -21.30 4.03
CA GLU A 357 -11.95 -20.43 4.90
C GLU A 357 -13.26 -19.98 4.22
N GLU A 358 -13.21 -19.55 2.96
CA GLU A 358 -14.42 -19.20 2.18
C GLU A 358 -15.33 -20.42 1.95
N PHE A 359 -14.75 -21.59 1.67
CA PHE A 359 -15.51 -22.84 1.51
C PHE A 359 -16.22 -23.27 2.81
N ALA A 360 -15.53 -23.12 3.94
CA ALA A 360 -16.11 -23.40 5.25
C ALA A 360 -17.19 -22.38 5.62
N ALA A 361 -17.04 -21.10 5.22
CA ALA A 361 -18.07 -20.09 5.41
C ALA A 361 -19.35 -20.47 4.67
N PHE A 362 -19.25 -20.89 3.40
CA PHE A 362 -20.35 -21.48 2.64
C PHE A 362 -19.83 -22.24 1.40
N SER A 363 -20.51 -23.29 0.97
CA SER A 363 -20.16 -24.06 -0.23
C SER A 363 -21.37 -24.77 -0.84
N LEU A 364 -21.24 -25.26 -2.08
CA LEU A 364 -22.21 -26.20 -2.65
C LEU A 364 -22.24 -27.49 -1.79
N PRO A 365 -23.41 -28.08 -1.50
CA PRO A 365 -23.51 -29.19 -0.53
C PRO A 365 -22.64 -30.42 -0.81
N PHE A 366 -22.32 -30.66 -2.09
CA PHE A 366 -21.58 -31.83 -2.57
C PHE A 366 -20.16 -31.52 -3.04
N ALA A 367 -19.73 -30.25 -3.06
CA ALA A 367 -18.42 -29.88 -3.58
C ALA A 367 -17.27 -30.25 -2.62
N LEU A 368 -16.06 -30.44 -3.16
CA LEU A 368 -14.83 -30.61 -2.40
C LEU A 368 -14.01 -29.31 -2.43
N SER A 369 -13.42 -28.91 -1.30
CA SER A 369 -12.49 -27.77 -1.27
C SER A 369 -11.19 -28.16 -1.94
N VAL A 370 -10.82 -27.48 -3.03
CA VAL A 370 -9.54 -27.65 -3.73
C VAL A 370 -9.08 -26.28 -4.23
N PRO A 371 -8.36 -25.50 -3.40
CA PRO A 371 -7.91 -24.15 -3.77
C PRO A 371 -7.20 -24.12 -5.12
N GLY A 372 -7.31 -23.02 -5.88
CA GLY A 372 -6.91 -22.98 -7.30
C GLY A 372 -5.56 -23.62 -7.64
N ALA A 373 -4.49 -23.32 -6.90
CA ALA A 373 -3.16 -23.89 -7.15
C ALA A 373 -3.07 -25.41 -6.86
N GLU A 374 -3.94 -25.93 -5.99
CA GLU A 374 -4.00 -27.35 -5.62
C GLU A 374 -4.69 -28.21 -6.69
N LEU A 375 -5.36 -27.61 -7.68
CA LEU A 375 -6.16 -28.33 -8.67
C LEU A 375 -5.34 -29.35 -9.46
N VAL A 376 -4.28 -28.93 -10.15
CA VAL A 376 -3.44 -29.85 -10.96
C VAL A 376 -2.73 -30.86 -10.05
N TYR A 377 -2.35 -30.45 -8.85
CA TYR A 377 -1.66 -31.30 -7.87
C TYR A 377 -2.55 -32.46 -7.39
N ARG A 378 -3.86 -32.23 -7.21
CA ARG A 378 -4.75 -33.18 -6.50
C ARG A 378 -5.87 -33.79 -7.35
N ILE A 379 -6.18 -33.23 -8.52
CA ILE A 379 -7.37 -33.65 -9.29
C ILE A 379 -7.32 -35.13 -9.70
N GLY A 380 -6.13 -35.70 -9.92
CA GLY A 380 -5.97 -37.10 -10.30
C GLY A 380 -6.42 -38.09 -9.22
N GLU A 381 -6.34 -37.71 -7.95
CA GLU A 381 -6.85 -38.52 -6.82
C GLU A 381 -8.36 -38.35 -6.64
N ILE A 382 -8.88 -37.18 -7.05
CA ILE A 382 -10.26 -36.77 -6.85
C ILE A 382 -11.17 -37.29 -7.98
N ALA A 383 -10.68 -37.27 -9.22
CA ALA A 383 -11.39 -37.71 -10.42
C ALA A 383 -10.50 -38.65 -11.28
N PRO A 384 -10.12 -39.84 -10.76
CA PRO A 384 -9.21 -40.76 -11.45
C PRO A 384 -9.82 -41.39 -12.71
N ASP A 385 -11.14 -41.49 -12.80
CA ASP A 385 -11.84 -41.98 -13.99
C ASP A 385 -11.91 -40.86 -15.05
N PRO A 386 -11.34 -41.05 -16.26
CA PRO A 386 -11.38 -40.04 -17.32
C PRO A 386 -12.79 -39.71 -17.82
N GLN A 387 -13.79 -40.54 -17.53
CA GLN A 387 -15.20 -40.27 -17.86
C GLN A 387 -15.91 -39.40 -16.82
N THR A 388 -15.30 -39.15 -15.66
CA THR A 388 -15.85 -38.24 -14.66
C THR A 388 -15.82 -36.81 -15.19
N LEU A 389 -16.98 -36.14 -15.17
CA LEU A 389 -17.07 -34.70 -15.43
C LEU A 389 -16.55 -33.92 -14.21
N VAL A 390 -15.54 -33.09 -14.42
CA VAL A 390 -15.00 -32.19 -13.40
C VAL A 390 -15.63 -30.82 -13.55
N VAL A 391 -16.26 -30.32 -12.48
CA VAL A 391 -16.86 -28.99 -12.42
C VAL A 391 -16.10 -28.14 -11.42
N VAL A 392 -15.52 -27.03 -11.86
CA VAL A 392 -14.84 -26.07 -10.98
C VAL A 392 -15.79 -24.95 -10.60
N ASN A 393 -15.90 -24.64 -9.31
CA ASN A 393 -16.83 -23.67 -8.73
C ASN A 393 -16.08 -22.60 -7.92
N CYS A 394 -16.67 -21.41 -7.82
CA CYS A 394 -16.26 -20.38 -6.87
C CYS A 394 -17.47 -19.53 -6.40
N ALA A 395 -17.23 -18.34 -5.84
CA ALA A 395 -18.30 -17.47 -5.38
C ALA A 395 -19.10 -16.88 -6.57
N GLY A 396 -18.37 -16.27 -7.52
CA GLY A 396 -18.88 -15.65 -8.74
C GLY A 396 -18.34 -16.38 -9.97
N ARG A 397 -17.44 -15.74 -10.73
CA ARG A 397 -16.96 -16.25 -12.03
C ARG A 397 -15.46 -16.52 -12.06
N THR A 398 -14.64 -15.50 -11.77
CA THR A 398 -13.18 -15.46 -11.93
C THR A 398 -12.44 -16.78 -11.60
N ARG A 399 -12.42 -17.21 -10.32
CA ARG A 399 -11.66 -18.41 -9.88
C ARG A 399 -12.18 -19.73 -10.46
N SER A 400 -13.44 -19.78 -10.89
CA SER A 400 -14.01 -20.98 -11.52
C SER A 400 -13.53 -21.12 -12.96
N ILE A 401 -13.46 -20.00 -13.69
CA ILE A 401 -12.91 -19.94 -15.05
C ILE A 401 -11.42 -20.27 -15.03
N VAL A 402 -10.63 -19.54 -14.21
CA VAL A 402 -9.18 -19.76 -14.08
C VAL A 402 -8.90 -21.21 -13.69
N GLY A 403 -9.61 -21.75 -12.70
CA GLY A 403 -9.40 -23.13 -12.26
C GLY A 403 -9.77 -24.18 -13.32
N ALA A 404 -10.90 -24.00 -14.02
CA ALA A 404 -11.28 -24.89 -15.11
C ALA A 404 -10.26 -24.84 -16.26
N GLN A 405 -9.88 -23.63 -16.68
CA GLN A 405 -8.89 -23.45 -17.73
C GLN A 405 -7.51 -24.00 -17.34
N THR A 406 -7.14 -23.93 -16.04
CA THR A 406 -5.90 -24.54 -15.54
C THR A 406 -5.87 -26.04 -15.81
N LEU A 407 -6.98 -26.73 -15.52
CA LEU A 407 -7.09 -28.18 -15.73
C LEU A 407 -7.12 -28.55 -17.23
N ILE A 408 -7.77 -27.71 -18.05
CA ILE A 408 -7.82 -27.86 -19.51
C ILE A 408 -6.43 -27.69 -20.12
N ASP A 409 -5.73 -26.61 -19.77
CA ASP A 409 -4.38 -26.32 -20.26
C ASP A 409 -3.37 -27.37 -19.78
N ALA A 410 -3.57 -27.91 -18.56
CA ALA A 410 -2.81 -29.04 -18.04
C ALA A 410 -3.09 -30.35 -18.79
N GLY A 411 -4.12 -30.43 -19.63
CA GLY A 411 -4.40 -31.61 -20.44
C GLY A 411 -4.83 -32.82 -19.62
N ILE A 412 -5.64 -32.63 -18.58
CA ILE A 412 -6.27 -33.77 -17.89
C ILE A 412 -7.26 -34.47 -18.84
N PRO A 413 -7.47 -35.79 -18.72
CA PRO A 413 -8.30 -36.53 -19.68
C PRO A 413 -9.80 -36.30 -19.45
N ASN A 414 -10.17 -35.81 -18.27
CA ASN A 414 -11.55 -35.53 -17.90
C ASN A 414 -12.14 -34.40 -18.74
N GLN A 415 -13.45 -34.47 -18.99
CA GLN A 415 -14.18 -33.28 -19.38
C GLN A 415 -14.18 -32.29 -18.20
N VAL A 416 -13.80 -31.04 -18.46
CA VAL A 416 -13.76 -29.97 -17.46
C VAL A 416 -14.68 -28.84 -17.87
N VAL A 417 -15.46 -28.34 -16.91
CA VAL A 417 -16.30 -27.14 -17.06
C VAL A 417 -16.21 -26.26 -15.82
N SER A 418 -16.40 -24.95 -15.96
CA SER A 418 -16.67 -24.05 -14.84
C SER A 418 -18.17 -24.06 -14.49
N LEU A 419 -18.52 -23.84 -13.23
CA LEU A 419 -19.91 -23.53 -12.84
C LEU A 419 -20.18 -22.06 -13.15
N ARG A 420 -21.03 -21.81 -14.14
CA ARG A 420 -21.41 -20.45 -14.53
C ARG A 420 -21.97 -19.69 -13.32
N ASN A 421 -21.34 -18.56 -13.00
CA ASN A 421 -21.74 -17.64 -11.91
C ASN A 421 -21.73 -18.25 -10.49
N GLY A 422 -21.16 -19.44 -10.33
CA GLY A 422 -20.83 -20.03 -9.03
C GLY A 422 -21.99 -20.13 -8.04
N THR A 423 -21.64 -19.99 -6.76
CA THR A 423 -22.61 -20.04 -5.65
C THR A 423 -23.63 -18.89 -5.64
N MET A 424 -23.36 -17.76 -6.30
CA MET A 424 -24.33 -16.66 -6.45
C MET A 424 -25.54 -17.12 -7.26
N ASP A 425 -25.32 -17.71 -8.45
CA ASP A 425 -26.40 -18.22 -9.30
C ASP A 425 -27.10 -19.45 -8.69
N TRP A 426 -26.35 -20.28 -7.96
CA TRP A 426 -26.94 -21.36 -7.17
C TRP A 426 -27.99 -20.86 -6.16
N LEU A 427 -27.73 -19.72 -5.50
CA LEU A 427 -28.70 -19.09 -4.61
C LEU A 427 -29.85 -18.43 -5.38
N LEU A 428 -29.56 -17.77 -6.51
CA LEU A 428 -30.57 -17.12 -7.37
C LEU A 428 -31.60 -18.12 -7.92
N THR A 429 -31.20 -19.37 -8.12
CA THR A 429 -32.09 -20.47 -8.52
C THR A 429 -32.89 -21.10 -7.37
N GLY A 430 -32.84 -20.49 -6.18
CA GLY A 430 -33.58 -20.94 -4.99
C GLY A 430 -32.99 -22.16 -4.28
N ARG A 431 -31.79 -22.61 -4.67
CA ARG A 431 -31.09 -23.72 -4.02
C ARG A 431 -30.35 -23.24 -2.77
N ARG A 432 -29.94 -24.20 -1.94
CA ARG A 432 -29.28 -23.93 -0.65
C ARG A 432 -27.80 -24.28 -0.71
N LEU A 433 -27.01 -23.50 0.02
CA LEU A 433 -25.61 -23.77 0.31
C LEU A 433 -25.49 -24.56 1.62
N ALA A 434 -24.34 -25.20 1.81
CA ALA A 434 -23.94 -25.79 3.08
C ALA A 434 -22.89 -24.90 3.77
N HIS A 435 -22.81 -25.01 5.09
CA HIS A 435 -21.92 -24.19 5.94
C HIS A 435 -21.09 -25.08 6.86
N GLY A 436 -19.92 -24.60 7.29
CA GLY A 436 -19.01 -25.30 8.21
C GLY A 436 -18.32 -26.52 7.60
N ARG A 437 -18.45 -26.76 6.29
CA ARG A 437 -17.87 -27.93 5.62
C ARG A 437 -16.35 -27.81 5.56
N ARG A 438 -15.68 -28.93 5.78
CA ARG A 438 -14.23 -29.11 5.58
C ARG A 438 -14.03 -30.44 4.88
N THR A 439 -13.17 -30.47 3.87
CA THR A 439 -12.83 -31.69 3.15
C THR A 439 -11.32 -31.87 3.21
N PRO A 440 -10.83 -33.09 3.52
CA PRO A 440 -9.40 -33.35 3.45
C PRO A 440 -8.94 -33.20 2.00
N LEU A 441 -7.76 -32.62 1.82
CA LEU A 441 -7.09 -32.58 0.53
C LEU A 441 -6.29 -33.89 0.38
N PRO A 442 -6.59 -34.75 -0.61
CA PRO A 442 -5.84 -35.99 -0.79
C PRO A 442 -4.42 -35.69 -1.27
N GLU A 443 -3.43 -36.37 -0.70
CA GLU A 443 -2.05 -36.31 -1.21
C GLU A 443 -1.90 -37.26 -2.41
N PRO A 444 -1.32 -36.81 -3.53
CA PRO A 444 -1.15 -37.63 -4.70
C PRO A 444 -0.15 -38.77 -4.47
N GLY A 445 -0.48 -39.95 -4.97
CA GLY A 445 0.47 -41.05 -5.09
C GLY A 445 1.62 -40.70 -6.05
N ALA A 446 2.73 -41.45 -5.98
CA ALA A 446 3.93 -41.17 -6.77
C ALA A 446 3.68 -41.05 -8.29
N VAL A 447 2.77 -41.88 -8.82
CA VAL A 447 2.40 -41.85 -10.25
C VAL A 447 1.59 -40.60 -10.59
N ALA A 448 0.56 -40.29 -9.80
CA ALA A 448 -0.27 -39.10 -10.00
C ALA A 448 0.56 -37.81 -9.90
N LEU A 449 1.50 -37.76 -8.94
CA LEU A 449 2.42 -36.64 -8.77
C LEU A 449 3.36 -36.48 -9.98
N ALA A 450 3.93 -37.57 -10.50
CA ALA A 450 4.79 -37.50 -11.69
C ALA A 450 4.02 -36.95 -12.90
N THR A 451 2.80 -37.42 -13.13
CA THR A 451 1.93 -36.89 -14.19
C THR A 451 1.56 -35.42 -13.95
N ALA A 452 1.24 -35.02 -12.72
CA ALA A 452 0.94 -33.62 -12.39
C ALA A 452 2.13 -32.69 -12.67
N ARG A 453 3.36 -33.12 -12.36
CA ARG A 453 4.60 -32.39 -12.68
C ARG A 453 4.80 -32.18 -14.17
N GLU A 454 4.65 -33.24 -14.96
CA GLU A 454 4.79 -33.15 -16.43
C GLU A 454 3.79 -32.16 -17.02
N ARG A 455 2.53 -32.24 -16.58
CA ARG A 455 1.46 -31.33 -17.01
C ARG A 455 1.73 -29.88 -16.62
N ALA A 456 2.10 -29.64 -15.35
CA ALA A 456 2.41 -28.31 -14.85
C ALA A 456 3.62 -27.70 -15.55
N ALA A 457 4.67 -28.49 -15.79
CA ALA A 457 5.85 -28.07 -16.54
C ALA A 457 5.50 -27.67 -17.98
N SER A 458 4.63 -28.43 -18.65
CA SER A 458 4.16 -28.09 -20.00
C SER A 458 3.43 -26.74 -20.03
N VAL A 459 2.52 -26.49 -19.08
CA VAL A 459 1.78 -25.22 -18.99
C VAL A 459 2.74 -24.05 -18.70
N ALA A 460 3.62 -24.21 -17.72
CA ALA A 460 4.61 -23.20 -17.34
C ALA A 460 5.56 -22.85 -18.50
N GLN A 461 6.03 -23.87 -19.25
CA GLN A 461 6.87 -23.66 -20.43
C GLN A 461 6.16 -22.85 -21.51
N ARG A 462 4.89 -23.16 -21.81
CA ARG A 462 4.11 -22.41 -22.81
C ARG A 462 3.83 -20.97 -22.37
N ALA A 463 3.72 -20.73 -21.07
CA ALA A 463 3.56 -19.40 -20.48
C ALA A 463 4.88 -18.62 -20.34
N GLY A 464 6.03 -19.23 -20.64
CA GLY A 464 7.34 -18.57 -20.55
C GLY A 464 7.91 -18.47 -19.13
N VAL A 465 7.39 -19.24 -18.18
CA VAL A 465 7.91 -19.30 -16.80
C VAL A 465 9.28 -19.97 -16.79
N GLN A 466 10.24 -19.36 -16.09
CA GLN A 466 11.60 -19.88 -15.99
C GLN A 466 11.85 -20.53 -14.63
N SER A 467 12.48 -21.70 -14.61
CA SER A 467 12.97 -22.31 -13.37
C SER A 467 14.39 -21.84 -13.08
N ILE A 468 14.65 -21.46 -11.83
CA ILE A 468 15.97 -20.99 -11.38
C ILE A 468 16.56 -21.95 -10.35
N ASP A 469 17.90 -21.95 -10.27
CA ASP A 469 18.62 -22.68 -9.22
C ASP A 469 18.97 -21.76 -8.03
N ALA A 470 19.67 -22.31 -7.04
CA ALA A 470 20.07 -21.57 -5.84
C ALA A 470 21.09 -20.46 -6.13
N ALA A 471 21.93 -20.61 -7.16
CA ALA A 471 22.92 -19.61 -7.52
C ALA A 471 22.26 -18.39 -8.18
N GLU A 472 21.27 -18.64 -9.05
CA GLU A 472 20.48 -17.57 -9.66
C GLU A 472 19.55 -16.89 -8.66
N LEU A 473 18.94 -17.64 -7.73
CA LEU A 473 18.19 -17.03 -6.63
C LEU A 473 19.10 -16.10 -5.78
N ALA A 474 20.30 -16.56 -5.41
CA ALA A 474 21.26 -15.74 -4.66
C ALA A 474 21.68 -14.49 -5.44
N ARG A 475 21.81 -14.58 -6.77
CA ARG A 475 22.05 -13.42 -7.63
C ARG A 475 20.88 -12.44 -7.56
N PHE A 476 19.63 -12.90 -7.73
CA PHE A 476 18.46 -12.04 -7.59
C PHE A 476 18.37 -11.37 -6.23
N GLU A 477 18.70 -12.08 -5.16
CA GLU A 477 18.73 -11.53 -3.80
C GLU A 477 19.81 -10.45 -3.64
N SER A 478 20.96 -10.61 -4.28
CA SER A 478 22.01 -9.58 -4.28
C SER A 478 21.63 -8.33 -5.09
N GLU A 479 20.80 -8.49 -6.12
CA GLU A 479 20.27 -7.42 -6.98
C GLU A 479 19.01 -6.76 -6.39
N ALA A 480 18.49 -7.23 -5.25
CA ALA A 480 17.20 -6.79 -4.70
C ALA A 480 17.13 -5.29 -4.33
N THR A 481 18.29 -4.62 -4.21
CA THR A 481 18.36 -3.17 -4.05
C THR A 481 18.17 -2.41 -5.36
N GLU A 482 18.52 -3.03 -6.49
CA GLU A 482 18.49 -2.46 -7.84
C GLU A 482 17.17 -2.75 -8.56
N ARG A 483 16.59 -3.92 -8.27
CA ARG A 483 15.33 -4.37 -8.84
C ARG A 483 14.52 -5.16 -7.82
N THR A 484 13.22 -4.88 -7.75
CA THR A 484 12.32 -5.46 -6.77
C THR A 484 12.23 -6.98 -6.94
N LEU A 485 12.37 -7.69 -5.83
CA LEU A 485 12.26 -9.15 -5.75
C LEU A 485 11.18 -9.54 -4.72
N TYR A 486 10.13 -10.17 -5.21
CA TYR A 486 9.16 -10.87 -4.37
C TYR A 486 9.50 -12.36 -4.32
N ARG A 487 9.41 -12.96 -3.12
CA ARG A 487 9.66 -14.38 -2.87
C ARG A 487 8.46 -14.96 -2.14
N PHE A 488 7.71 -15.83 -2.80
CA PHE A 488 6.45 -16.36 -2.30
C PHE A 488 6.47 -17.88 -2.18
N ASP A 489 6.09 -18.38 -1.00
CA ASP A 489 5.69 -19.77 -0.82
C ASP A 489 4.20 -19.87 -1.14
N VAL A 490 3.87 -20.67 -2.15
CA VAL A 490 2.52 -20.75 -2.72
C VAL A 490 1.67 -21.88 -2.17
N ARG A 491 2.20 -22.62 -1.18
CA ARG A 491 1.55 -23.79 -0.58
C ARG A 491 0.45 -23.40 0.41
N THR A 492 -0.18 -24.42 0.99
CA THR A 492 -1.21 -24.23 2.02
C THR A 492 -0.66 -23.52 3.26
N ARG A 493 -1.56 -22.93 4.05
CA ARG A 493 -1.19 -22.26 5.31
C ARG A 493 -0.47 -23.23 6.25
N GLU A 494 -0.99 -24.44 6.34
CA GLU A 494 -0.51 -25.50 7.21
C GLU A 494 0.91 -25.91 6.83
N GLU A 495 1.19 -26.07 5.53
CA GLU A 495 2.54 -26.38 5.05
C GLU A 495 3.53 -25.26 5.30
N TYR A 496 3.14 -24.01 5.05
CA TYR A 496 3.98 -22.85 5.35
C TYR A 496 4.33 -22.79 6.83
N GLN A 497 3.31 -22.89 7.70
CA GLN A 497 3.51 -22.81 9.15
C GLN A 497 4.30 -24.00 9.72
N ALA A 498 4.20 -25.17 9.10
CA ALA A 498 4.99 -26.34 9.47
C ALA A 498 6.47 -26.21 9.08
N GLY A 499 6.78 -25.43 8.04
CA GLY A 499 8.16 -25.15 7.61
C GLY A 499 8.23 -24.43 6.26
N HIS A 500 8.82 -23.24 6.23
CA HIS A 500 9.01 -22.41 5.02
C HIS A 500 10.43 -21.85 4.92
N LEU A 501 10.82 -21.36 3.75
CA LEU A 501 12.16 -20.76 3.57
C LEU A 501 12.30 -19.43 4.34
N PRO A 502 13.46 -19.15 4.96
CA PRO A 502 13.69 -17.92 5.70
C PRO A 502 13.44 -16.66 4.88
N GLY A 503 12.61 -15.75 5.38
CA GLY A 503 12.30 -14.48 4.73
C GLY A 503 11.46 -14.57 3.45
N TRP A 504 10.87 -15.73 3.16
CA TRP A 504 9.86 -15.89 2.12
C TRP A 504 8.48 -15.54 2.69
N ARG A 505 7.63 -14.92 1.87
CA ARG A 505 6.27 -14.55 2.27
C ARG A 505 5.29 -15.65 1.91
N TRP A 506 4.23 -15.81 2.70
CA TRP A 506 3.16 -16.73 2.37
C TRP A 506 2.17 -16.07 1.40
N ALA A 507 1.96 -16.69 0.25
CA ALA A 507 0.97 -16.24 -0.74
C ALA A 507 0.37 -17.45 -1.47
N PRO A 508 -0.72 -18.05 -0.95
CA PRO A 508 -1.34 -19.24 -1.55
C PRO A 508 -1.58 -19.02 -3.04
N GLY A 509 -1.13 -19.94 -3.89
CA GLY A 509 -1.04 -19.67 -5.32
C GLY A 509 -2.35 -19.21 -5.97
N GLY A 510 -3.48 -19.83 -5.60
CA GLY A 510 -4.80 -19.41 -6.08
C GLY A 510 -5.19 -17.99 -5.66
N GLN A 511 -4.83 -17.57 -4.44
CA GLN A 511 -5.08 -16.21 -3.95
C GLN A 511 -4.08 -15.20 -4.51
N LEU A 512 -2.83 -15.60 -4.72
CA LEU A 512 -1.83 -14.76 -5.38
C LEU A 512 -2.25 -14.40 -6.82
N VAL A 513 -2.88 -15.32 -7.55
CA VAL A 513 -3.47 -15.05 -8.87
C VAL A 513 -4.74 -14.20 -8.75
N GLN A 514 -5.59 -14.47 -7.77
CA GLN A 514 -6.86 -13.76 -7.58
C GLN A 514 -6.69 -12.30 -7.10
N ALA A 515 -5.66 -12.01 -6.31
CA ALA A 515 -5.48 -10.76 -5.59
C ALA A 515 -4.03 -10.30 -5.64
N THR A 516 -3.42 -10.33 -6.83
CA THR A 516 -1.99 -10.05 -7.01
C THR A 516 -1.57 -8.68 -6.44
N ASP A 517 -2.45 -7.70 -6.56
CA ASP A 517 -2.30 -6.32 -6.05
C ASP A 517 -2.19 -6.23 -4.52
N GLU A 518 -2.68 -7.22 -3.77
CA GLU A 518 -2.51 -7.29 -2.30
C GLU A 518 -1.14 -7.86 -1.88
N TYR A 519 -0.44 -8.53 -2.80
CA TYR A 519 0.85 -9.17 -2.53
C TYR A 519 2.03 -8.40 -3.14
N ALA A 520 1.86 -7.85 -4.33
CA ALA A 520 2.89 -7.20 -5.12
C ALA A 520 2.34 -5.91 -5.78
N ALA A 521 2.81 -4.75 -5.31
CA ALA A 521 2.40 -3.45 -5.84
C ALA A 521 3.37 -2.86 -6.86
N THR A 522 4.62 -3.34 -6.92
CA THR A 522 5.63 -2.85 -7.86
C THR A 522 5.52 -3.57 -9.19
N ARG A 523 4.90 -2.94 -10.18
CA ARG A 523 4.88 -3.44 -11.57
C ARG A 523 6.31 -3.44 -12.13
N GLY A 524 6.68 -4.44 -12.93
CA GLY A 524 8.05 -4.63 -13.44
C GLY A 524 9.00 -5.41 -12.50
N ALA A 525 8.54 -5.80 -11.31
CA ALA A 525 9.33 -6.58 -10.36
C ALA A 525 9.53 -8.06 -10.80
N ARG A 526 10.53 -8.73 -10.21
CA ARG A 526 10.62 -10.21 -10.24
C ARG A 526 9.72 -10.81 -9.19
N ILE A 527 9.06 -11.90 -9.56
CA ILE A 527 8.41 -12.80 -8.61
C ILE A 527 9.12 -14.16 -8.69
N VAL A 528 9.56 -14.67 -7.55
CA VAL A 528 10.02 -16.07 -7.42
C VAL A 528 9.02 -16.82 -6.57
N LEU A 529 8.51 -17.93 -7.10
CA LEU A 529 7.57 -18.83 -6.43
C LEU A 529 8.29 -20.11 -6.00
N ALA A 530 8.00 -20.57 -4.79
CA ALA A 530 8.53 -21.83 -4.28
C ALA A 530 7.42 -22.81 -3.87
N ASP A 531 7.67 -24.06 -4.20
CA ASP A 531 6.99 -25.24 -3.66
C ASP A 531 8.00 -26.41 -3.59
N TRP A 532 7.60 -27.53 -2.98
CA TRP A 532 8.42 -28.76 -2.95
C TRP A 532 7.85 -29.88 -3.83
N ASP A 533 6.60 -29.74 -4.27
CA ASP A 533 5.93 -30.70 -5.12
C ASP A 533 6.27 -30.52 -6.60
N GLY A 534 6.71 -29.34 -7.05
CA GLY A 534 6.99 -29.06 -8.46
C GLY A 534 5.74 -28.98 -9.33
N VAL A 535 4.61 -28.50 -8.79
CA VAL A 535 3.32 -28.39 -9.51
C VAL A 535 2.67 -27.03 -9.24
N ARG A 536 2.52 -26.64 -7.97
CA ARG A 536 1.77 -25.45 -7.55
C ARG A 536 2.45 -24.15 -7.96
N ALA A 537 3.77 -24.05 -7.82
CA ALA A 537 4.56 -22.90 -8.24
C ALA A 537 4.55 -22.74 -9.76
N LEU A 538 4.62 -23.82 -10.52
CA LEU A 538 4.59 -23.80 -11.99
C LEU A 538 3.23 -23.31 -12.52
N THR A 539 2.13 -23.85 -12.00
CA THR A 539 0.77 -23.46 -12.41
C THR A 539 0.42 -22.03 -11.98
N THR A 540 0.80 -21.64 -10.76
CA THR A 540 0.66 -20.25 -10.29
C THR A 540 1.49 -19.29 -11.15
N GLY A 541 2.74 -19.65 -11.44
CA GLY A 541 3.64 -18.83 -12.25
C GLY A 541 3.14 -18.65 -13.67
N ALA A 542 2.52 -19.68 -14.25
CA ALA A 542 1.95 -19.60 -15.58
C ALA A 542 0.84 -18.55 -15.67
N TRP A 543 0.01 -18.40 -14.63
CA TRP A 543 -1.02 -17.37 -14.61
C TRP A 543 -0.47 -15.97 -14.39
N LEU A 544 0.48 -15.81 -13.45
CA LEU A 544 1.13 -14.53 -13.22
C LEU A 544 1.91 -14.04 -14.46
N ALA A 545 2.55 -14.93 -15.21
CA ALA A 545 3.21 -14.59 -16.46
C ALA A 545 2.23 -14.10 -17.53
N GLN A 546 1.06 -14.74 -17.66
CA GLN A 546 -0.01 -14.31 -18.58
C GLN A 546 -0.66 -12.98 -18.14
N LEU A 547 -0.61 -12.65 -16.85
CA LEU A 547 -0.96 -11.34 -16.27
C LEU A 547 0.12 -10.26 -16.48
N GLY A 548 1.22 -10.58 -17.15
CA GLY A 548 2.29 -9.65 -17.49
C GLY A 548 3.41 -9.52 -16.45
N TRP A 549 3.49 -10.44 -15.46
CA TRP A 549 4.57 -10.45 -14.48
C TRP A 549 5.79 -11.23 -14.97
N GLU A 550 6.98 -10.81 -14.55
CA GLU A 550 8.21 -11.61 -14.70
C GLU A 550 8.31 -12.62 -13.56
N VAL A 551 8.12 -13.90 -13.88
CA VAL A 551 7.96 -14.95 -12.87
C VAL A 551 8.96 -16.07 -13.05
N PHE A 552 9.52 -16.49 -11.93
CA PHE A 552 10.45 -17.59 -11.82
C PHE A 552 9.93 -18.61 -10.80
N THR A 553 10.30 -19.88 -10.98
CA THR A 553 10.04 -20.92 -9.99
C THR A 553 11.33 -21.47 -9.41
N TYR A 554 11.34 -21.71 -8.12
CA TYR A 554 12.46 -22.29 -7.39
C TYR A 554 11.99 -23.51 -6.62
N VAL A 555 12.61 -24.67 -6.88
CA VAL A 555 12.37 -25.90 -6.11
C VAL A 555 13.43 -25.98 -5.02
N PRO A 556 13.09 -25.82 -3.74
CA PRO A 556 14.07 -25.82 -2.68
C PRO A 556 14.67 -27.22 -2.48
N PRO A 557 15.93 -27.31 -2.00
CA PRO A 557 16.52 -28.60 -1.68
C PRO A 557 15.72 -29.30 -0.56
N ALA A 558 15.70 -30.64 -0.58
CA ALA A 558 14.95 -31.44 0.39
C ALA A 558 15.33 -31.18 1.85
N LEU A 559 16.58 -30.74 2.10
CA LEU A 559 17.11 -30.41 3.43
C LEU A 559 17.39 -28.90 3.56
N ALA A 560 16.58 -28.05 2.93
CA ALA A 560 16.66 -26.62 3.12
C ALA A 560 16.48 -26.23 4.61
N THR A 561 17.15 -25.17 5.05
CA THR A 561 16.84 -24.54 6.34
C THR A 561 15.43 -23.97 6.29
N LEU A 562 14.62 -24.23 7.31
CA LEU A 562 13.23 -23.78 7.39
C LEU A 562 12.97 -22.94 8.66
N GLU A 563 12.09 -21.96 8.54
CA GLU A 563 11.40 -21.27 9.63
C GLU A 563 10.02 -21.88 9.86
N ILE A 564 9.51 -21.80 11.09
CA ILE A 564 8.19 -22.34 11.48
C ILE A 564 7.28 -21.22 11.99
N GLY A 565 5.97 -21.41 11.86
CA GLY A 565 4.95 -20.46 12.30
C GLY A 565 4.45 -19.53 11.21
N ALA A 566 3.63 -18.54 11.60
CA ALA A 566 3.06 -17.57 10.67
C ALA A 566 4.11 -16.59 10.12
N GLU A 567 3.84 -16.01 8.95
CA GLU A 567 4.68 -14.96 8.37
C GLU A 567 4.85 -13.81 9.39
N PRO A 568 6.09 -13.41 9.72
CA PRO A 568 6.31 -12.28 10.62
C PRO A 568 5.93 -10.96 9.93
N VAL A 569 5.08 -10.16 10.56
CA VAL A 569 4.75 -8.81 10.09
C VAL A 569 5.70 -7.79 10.72
N ARG A 570 6.56 -7.17 9.91
CA ARG A 570 7.39 -6.05 10.35
C ARG A 570 6.54 -4.78 10.44
N VAL A 571 6.45 -4.22 11.64
CA VAL A 571 5.78 -2.93 11.89
C VAL A 571 6.83 -1.83 11.97
N LEU A 572 6.79 -0.90 11.03
CA LEU A 572 7.65 0.28 11.05
C LEU A 572 7.12 1.33 12.04
N ALA A 573 7.95 2.29 12.41
CA ALA A 573 7.57 3.37 13.33
C ALA A 573 7.65 4.71 12.60
N SER A 574 6.51 5.39 12.44
CA SER A 574 6.41 6.75 11.88
C SER A 574 6.46 7.83 12.97
N HIS A 575 6.08 7.47 14.21
CA HIS A 575 5.99 8.34 15.37
C HIS A 575 6.53 7.65 16.63
N ALA A 576 6.73 8.42 17.70
CA ALA A 576 7.05 7.87 19.01
C ALA A 576 5.92 6.94 19.48
N PRO A 577 6.23 5.81 20.15
CA PRO A 577 5.23 4.84 20.56
C PRO A 577 4.27 5.44 21.60
N ALA A 578 2.97 5.18 21.43
CA ALA A 578 1.96 5.50 22.43
C ALA A 578 2.00 4.49 23.61
N PRO A 579 1.53 4.88 24.81
CA PRO A 579 1.40 3.96 25.94
C PRO A 579 0.49 2.77 25.63
N GLN A 580 0.80 1.61 26.20
CA GLN A 580 -0.02 0.40 26.10
C GLN A 580 -0.64 0.06 27.45
N LEU A 581 -1.83 -0.54 27.44
CA LEU A 581 -2.55 -1.00 28.62
C LEU A 581 -2.56 -2.54 28.66
N SER A 582 -2.37 -3.11 29.85
CA SER A 582 -2.79 -4.49 30.07
C SER A 582 -4.31 -4.59 29.94
N VAL A 583 -4.80 -5.82 29.71
CA VAL A 583 -6.24 -6.10 29.66
C VAL A 583 -6.96 -5.63 30.93
N GLN A 584 -6.36 -5.83 32.11
CA GLN A 584 -6.93 -5.41 33.40
C GLN A 584 -7.00 -3.88 33.53
N GLN A 585 -5.92 -3.16 33.15
CA GLN A 585 -5.91 -1.70 33.17
C GLN A 585 -6.94 -1.10 32.22
N ALA A 586 -7.10 -1.69 31.03
CA ALA A 586 -8.12 -1.27 30.08
C ALA A 586 -9.53 -1.50 30.66
N GLN A 587 -9.78 -2.65 31.30
CA GLN A 587 -11.05 -2.95 31.95
C GLN A 587 -11.38 -1.96 33.07
N GLU A 588 -10.43 -1.64 33.94
CA GLU A 588 -10.62 -0.68 35.04
C GLU A 588 -11.01 0.71 34.49
N LEU A 589 -10.27 1.22 33.50
CA LEU A 589 -10.56 2.53 32.91
C LEU A 589 -11.92 2.59 32.20
N LEU A 590 -12.32 1.50 31.54
CA LEU A 590 -13.64 1.38 30.90
C LEU A 590 -14.76 1.30 31.94
N GLY A 591 -14.57 0.52 33.01
CA GLY A 591 -15.53 0.38 34.10
C GLY A 591 -15.76 1.67 34.90
N GLU A 592 -14.73 2.51 35.03
CA GLU A 592 -14.82 3.84 35.64
C GLU A 592 -15.44 4.91 34.71
N GLY A 593 -15.72 4.58 33.45
CA GLY A 593 -16.20 5.54 32.44
C GLY A 593 -15.17 6.59 32.02
N ARG A 594 -13.88 6.35 32.32
CA ARG A 594 -12.77 7.28 32.03
C ARG A 594 -12.14 7.06 30.66
N ALA A 595 -12.41 5.91 30.04
CA ALA A 595 -11.97 5.58 28.70
C ALA A 595 -13.13 5.29 27.77
N ILE A 596 -12.86 5.42 26.48
CA ILE A 596 -13.68 4.88 25.39
C ILE A 596 -12.80 3.99 24.53
N VAL A 597 -13.35 2.88 24.05
CA VAL A 597 -12.62 1.92 23.20
C VAL A 597 -13.09 1.99 21.75
N PHE A 598 -12.13 2.08 20.83
CA PHE A 598 -12.34 1.93 19.39
C PHE A 598 -11.64 0.65 18.90
N ASP A 599 -12.37 -0.18 18.15
CA ASP A 599 -11.78 -1.22 17.34
C ASP A 599 -11.44 -0.64 15.97
N VAL A 600 -10.19 -0.80 15.54
CA VAL A 600 -9.63 -0.13 14.37
C VAL A 600 -9.25 -1.09 13.25
N ASP A 601 -9.58 -2.38 13.40
CA ASP A 601 -9.19 -3.37 12.40
C ASP A 601 -10.18 -3.42 11.23
N SER A 602 -11.20 -4.28 11.30
CA SER A 602 -12.15 -4.43 10.21
C SER A 602 -13.55 -4.68 10.77
N ARG A 603 -14.55 -4.22 10.02
CA ARG A 603 -15.96 -4.41 10.35
C ARG A 603 -16.31 -5.90 10.51
N PRO A 604 -15.88 -6.85 9.66
CA PRO A 604 -16.18 -8.27 9.86
C PRO A 604 -15.56 -8.83 11.15
N ALA A 605 -14.34 -8.40 11.50
CA ALA A 605 -13.70 -8.81 12.75
C ALA A 605 -14.50 -8.29 13.95
N PHE A 606 -14.88 -7.01 13.91
CA PHE A 606 -15.70 -6.37 14.94
C PHE A 606 -17.06 -7.06 15.08
N GLU A 607 -17.81 -7.25 13.99
CA GLU A 607 -19.13 -7.89 14.00
C GLU A 607 -19.09 -9.31 14.54
N LYS A 608 -18.03 -10.05 14.20
CA LYS A 608 -17.80 -11.40 14.73
C LYS A 608 -17.60 -11.37 16.24
N GLN A 609 -16.76 -10.47 16.74
CA GLN A 609 -16.44 -10.34 18.16
C GLN A 609 -15.64 -9.06 18.46
N HIS A 610 -16.09 -8.27 19.43
CA HIS A 610 -15.38 -7.07 19.90
C HIS A 610 -15.43 -6.92 21.43
N ILE A 611 -14.60 -6.04 22.00
CA ILE A 611 -14.69 -5.67 23.42
C ILE A 611 -16.07 -5.06 23.69
N ALA A 612 -16.79 -5.49 24.72
CA ALA A 612 -18.13 -4.95 25.00
C ALA A 612 -18.07 -3.42 25.19
N GLY A 613 -18.91 -2.68 24.45
CA GLY A 613 -18.92 -1.21 24.43
C GLY A 613 -17.89 -0.55 23.50
N ALA A 614 -17.13 -1.35 22.74
CA ALA A 614 -16.27 -0.83 21.67
C ALA A 614 -17.09 -0.26 20.51
N ARG A 615 -16.52 0.73 19.83
CA ARG A 615 -17.02 1.27 18.56
C ARG A 615 -16.07 0.93 17.44
N PHE A 616 -16.57 0.54 16.28
CA PHE A 616 -15.72 0.35 15.11
C PHE A 616 -15.60 1.65 14.32
N ALA A 617 -14.37 2.01 13.96
CA ALA A 617 -14.10 3.08 13.02
C ALA A 617 -12.79 2.81 12.27
N VAL A 618 -12.79 3.08 10.97
CA VAL A 618 -11.54 3.15 10.21
C VAL A 618 -10.59 4.21 10.78
N PRO A 619 -9.27 3.95 10.79
CA PRO A 619 -8.29 4.86 11.39
C PRO A 619 -8.31 6.29 10.84
N ASP A 620 -8.56 6.49 9.55
CA ASP A 620 -8.56 7.81 8.91
C ASP A 620 -9.66 8.75 9.44
N ARG A 621 -10.79 8.21 9.90
CA ARG A 621 -11.90 8.97 10.50
C ARG A 621 -11.71 9.23 11.99
N LEU A 622 -10.87 8.46 12.69
CA LEU A 622 -10.66 8.59 14.14
C LEU A 622 -10.31 10.01 14.60
N PRO A 623 -9.44 10.79 13.95
CA PRO A 623 -9.13 12.16 14.37
C PRO A 623 -10.39 13.01 14.60
N SER A 624 -11.38 12.90 13.72
CA SER A 624 -12.64 13.63 13.84
C SER A 624 -13.49 13.15 15.03
N PHE A 625 -13.57 11.84 15.26
CA PHE A 625 -14.34 11.29 16.36
C PHE A 625 -13.71 11.59 17.72
N VAL A 626 -12.38 11.51 17.85
CA VAL A 626 -11.71 11.70 19.14
C VAL A 626 -11.60 13.16 19.57
N GLN A 627 -11.64 14.10 18.61
CA GLN A 627 -11.70 15.54 18.90
C GLN A 627 -13.05 15.95 19.51
N ALA A 628 -14.13 15.24 19.18
CA ALA A 628 -15.44 15.50 19.75
C ALA A 628 -15.60 14.96 21.19
N LEU A 629 -14.63 14.19 21.69
CA LEU A 629 -14.68 13.61 23.03
C LEU A 629 -14.24 14.60 24.12
N PRO A 630 -14.73 14.47 25.36
CA PRO A 630 -14.25 15.26 26.50
C PRO A 630 -12.71 15.19 26.66
N PRO A 631 -12.01 16.32 26.89
CA PRO A 631 -10.54 16.34 26.97
C PRO A 631 -9.91 15.40 28.00
N ALA A 632 -10.61 15.08 29.10
CA ALA A 632 -10.11 14.17 30.13
C ALA A 632 -10.31 12.67 29.80
N GLN A 633 -11.09 12.34 28.78
CA GLN A 633 -11.38 10.95 28.42
C GLN A 633 -10.20 10.34 27.65
N VAL A 634 -9.76 9.16 28.08
CA VAL A 634 -8.69 8.37 27.45
C VAL A 634 -9.26 7.64 26.24
N VAL A 635 -8.54 7.65 25.12
CA VAL A 635 -8.89 6.88 23.92
C VAL A 635 -8.13 5.57 23.94
N VAL A 636 -8.83 4.44 23.99
CA VAL A 636 -8.25 3.11 23.95
C VAL A 636 -8.49 2.51 22.57
N LEU A 637 -7.46 2.01 21.91
CA LEU A 637 -7.55 1.33 20.62
C LEU A 637 -7.34 -0.17 20.80
N THR A 638 -8.09 -0.96 20.04
CA THR A 638 -7.91 -2.41 19.93
C THR A 638 -7.95 -2.85 18.46
N SER A 639 -7.33 -3.99 18.20
CA SER A 639 -7.40 -4.79 16.97
C SER A 639 -7.31 -6.26 17.41
N PRO A 640 -7.55 -7.27 16.56
CA PRO A 640 -7.56 -8.67 16.99
C PRO A 640 -6.33 -9.10 17.78
N ASP A 641 -5.14 -8.72 17.34
CA ASP A 641 -3.84 -9.04 17.97
C ASP A 641 -3.16 -7.84 18.66
N GLY A 642 -3.78 -6.66 18.60
CA GLY A 642 -3.26 -5.39 19.11
C GLY A 642 -2.14 -4.74 18.28
N VAL A 643 -1.71 -5.36 17.17
CA VAL A 643 -0.58 -4.87 16.37
C VAL A 643 -0.92 -3.58 15.64
N LEU A 644 -2.05 -3.57 14.90
CA LEU A 644 -2.55 -2.37 14.22
C LEU A 644 -2.92 -1.27 15.20
N ALA A 645 -3.62 -1.62 16.28
CA ALA A 645 -4.01 -0.66 17.30
C ALA A 645 -2.81 0.12 17.87
N ARG A 646 -1.66 -0.55 18.03
CA ARG A 646 -0.43 0.08 18.52
C ARG A 646 0.13 1.12 17.54
N SER A 647 0.21 0.83 16.24
CA SER A 647 0.70 1.80 15.25
C SER A 647 -0.28 2.96 15.08
N VAL A 648 -1.58 2.69 15.05
CA VAL A 648 -2.62 3.73 14.94
C VAL A 648 -2.63 4.62 16.19
N ALA A 649 -2.43 4.06 17.38
CA ALA A 649 -2.38 4.84 18.62
C ALA A 649 -1.22 5.85 18.63
N ALA A 650 -0.04 5.44 18.17
CA ALA A 650 1.13 6.32 18.06
C ALA A 650 0.87 7.50 17.13
N GLU A 651 0.30 7.25 15.94
CA GLU A 651 -0.02 8.29 14.98
C GLU A 651 -1.17 9.19 15.46
N LEU A 652 -2.24 8.61 16.00
CA LEU A 652 -3.38 9.38 16.49
C LEU A 652 -3.00 10.29 17.67
N ALA A 653 -2.18 9.80 18.60
CA ALA A 653 -1.62 10.61 19.69
C ALA A 653 -0.81 11.79 19.14
N ALA A 654 0.08 11.54 18.17
CA ALA A 654 0.92 12.57 17.57
C ALA A 654 0.10 13.64 16.83
N ARG A 655 -0.96 13.26 16.11
CA ARG A 655 -1.81 14.17 15.34
C ARG A 655 -2.79 14.98 16.18
N THR A 656 -3.28 14.41 17.29
CA THR A 656 -4.38 15.00 18.07
C THR A 656 -3.96 15.55 19.43
N GLY A 657 -2.80 15.15 19.96
CA GLY A 657 -2.36 15.48 21.32
C GLY A 657 -3.20 14.85 22.44
N ARG A 658 -4.11 13.92 22.12
CA ARG A 658 -4.97 13.22 23.09
C ARG A 658 -4.18 12.11 23.79
N ASP A 659 -4.63 11.70 24.98
CA ASP A 659 -4.15 10.48 25.63
C ASP A 659 -4.75 9.26 24.92
N VAL A 660 -3.99 8.74 23.94
CA VAL A 660 -4.34 7.56 23.16
C VAL A 660 -3.47 6.39 23.61
N ARG A 661 -4.10 5.23 23.85
CA ARG A 661 -3.45 4.00 24.31
C ARG A 661 -3.94 2.81 23.53
N SER A 662 -3.18 1.72 23.48
CA SER A 662 -3.62 0.46 22.86
C SER A 662 -3.64 -0.71 23.84
N VAL A 663 -4.52 -1.68 23.62
CA VAL A 663 -4.61 -2.90 24.45
C VAL A 663 -3.56 -3.92 24.01
N VAL A 664 -2.71 -4.36 24.94
CA VAL A 664 -1.70 -5.41 24.67
C VAL A 664 -2.40 -6.73 24.31
N GLY A 665 -2.05 -7.29 23.15
CA GLY A 665 -2.66 -8.52 22.61
C GLY A 665 -4.11 -8.34 22.12
N GLY A 666 -4.62 -7.10 22.15
CA GLY A 666 -5.87 -6.71 21.51
C GLY A 666 -7.11 -7.44 22.03
N THR A 667 -8.10 -7.55 21.15
CA THR A 667 -9.39 -8.20 21.43
C THR A 667 -9.22 -9.69 21.73
N SER A 668 -8.20 -10.35 21.17
CA SER A 668 -7.91 -11.76 21.46
C SER A 668 -7.45 -11.97 22.90
N ALA A 669 -6.54 -11.11 23.40
CA ALA A 669 -6.10 -11.18 24.79
C ALA A 669 -7.23 -10.84 25.78
N TRP A 670 -8.09 -9.88 25.42
CA TRP A 670 -9.30 -9.57 26.18
C TRP A 670 -10.23 -10.78 26.29
N ALA A 671 -10.48 -11.47 25.18
CA ALA A 671 -11.28 -12.68 25.14
C ALA A 671 -10.66 -13.83 25.94
N ALA A 672 -9.34 -14.03 25.82
CA ALA A 672 -8.60 -15.04 26.56
C ALA A 672 -8.65 -14.80 28.09
N ALA A 673 -8.80 -13.54 28.52
CA ALA A 673 -9.00 -13.18 29.92
C ALA A 673 -10.44 -13.40 30.42
N GLY A 674 -11.35 -13.89 29.58
CA GLY A 674 -12.75 -14.15 29.94
C GLY A 674 -13.57 -12.88 30.18
N LEU A 675 -13.13 -11.74 29.65
CA LEU A 675 -13.82 -10.46 29.83
C LEU A 675 -15.00 -10.29 28.86
N PRO A 676 -15.96 -9.39 29.16
CA PRO A 676 -17.17 -9.22 28.36
C PRO A 676 -16.89 -8.83 26.89
N LEU A 677 -17.59 -9.49 25.97
CA LEU A 677 -17.49 -9.29 24.53
C LEU A 677 -18.86 -8.91 23.94
N GLY A 678 -18.84 -8.11 22.89
CA GLY A 678 -19.97 -7.82 22.01
C GLY A 678 -19.87 -8.55 20.67
N GLN A 679 -20.97 -8.54 19.93
CA GLN A 679 -21.11 -9.07 18.56
C GLN A 679 -22.12 -8.21 17.79
N GLY A 680 -22.09 -8.26 16.46
CA GLY A 680 -22.97 -7.48 15.58
C GLY A 680 -22.45 -6.07 15.28
N ASP A 681 -23.30 -5.25 14.67
CA ASP A 681 -22.94 -4.02 13.94
C ASP A 681 -23.43 -2.72 14.59
N ALA A 682 -24.01 -2.78 15.79
CA ALA A 682 -24.70 -1.65 16.43
C ALA A 682 -23.83 -0.39 16.64
N ASP A 683 -22.50 -0.55 16.72
CA ASP A 683 -21.54 0.52 16.98
C ASP A 683 -20.51 0.70 15.85
N VAL A 684 -20.89 0.37 14.62
CA VAL A 684 -20.12 0.67 13.39
C VAL A 684 -20.32 2.14 13.01
N LEU A 685 -19.26 2.96 13.10
CA LEU A 685 -19.35 4.42 12.87
C LEU A 685 -19.07 4.85 11.43
N THR A 686 -18.38 4.01 10.66
CA THR A 686 -17.83 4.37 9.34
C THR A 686 -18.41 3.54 8.20
N GLY A 687 -19.54 2.87 8.44
CA GLY A 687 -20.21 2.05 7.43
C GLY A 687 -19.26 1.02 6.82
N ASP A 688 -19.07 1.10 5.51
CA ASP A 688 -18.25 0.18 4.71
C ASP A 688 -16.96 0.83 4.19
N ASP A 689 -16.46 1.87 4.86
CA ASP A 689 -15.22 2.54 4.43
C ASP A 689 -14.01 1.58 4.44
N ASP A 690 -14.00 0.53 5.28
CA ASP A 690 -12.89 -0.43 5.41
C ASP A 690 -12.91 -1.57 4.39
N GLN A 691 -14.03 -1.84 3.73
CA GLN A 691 -14.17 -2.98 2.84
C GLN A 691 -15.31 -2.83 1.83
N TRP A 692 -15.27 -3.59 0.75
CA TRP A 692 -16.44 -3.76 -0.09
C TRP A 692 -17.51 -4.61 0.61
N TYR A 693 -18.75 -4.11 0.69
CA TYR A 693 -19.85 -4.84 1.32
C TYR A 693 -20.35 -5.98 0.41
N SER A 694 -20.06 -7.21 0.82
CA SER A 694 -20.45 -8.41 0.06
C SER A 694 -21.97 -8.62 0.08
N PRO A 695 -22.63 -8.86 -1.08
CA PRO A 695 -24.05 -9.14 -1.13
C PRO A 695 -24.46 -10.35 -0.26
N TYR A 696 -23.55 -11.30 -0.02
CA TYR A 696 -23.76 -12.43 0.88
C TYR A 696 -24.10 -12.02 2.34
N ALA A 697 -23.73 -10.81 2.76
CA ALA A 697 -24.02 -10.29 4.10
C ALA A 697 -25.45 -9.75 4.24
N HIS A 698 -26.18 -9.50 3.16
CA HIS A 698 -27.56 -9.02 3.23
C HIS A 698 -28.51 -10.11 3.77
N ARG A 699 -29.21 -9.78 4.86
CA ARG A 699 -30.29 -10.62 5.42
C ARG A 699 -31.55 -10.59 4.55
N ASP A 700 -31.82 -9.47 3.90
CA ASP A 700 -32.90 -9.34 2.92
C ASP A 700 -32.50 -10.03 1.62
N LEU A 701 -33.26 -11.07 1.24
CA LEU A 701 -32.94 -11.87 0.06
C LEU A 701 -33.10 -11.08 -1.25
N GLY A 702 -33.99 -10.09 -1.29
CA GLY A 702 -34.17 -9.23 -2.46
C GLY A 702 -32.95 -8.34 -2.69
N LEU A 703 -32.43 -7.72 -1.63
CA LEU A 703 -31.20 -6.93 -1.68
C LEU A 703 -29.98 -7.79 -2.02
N ARG A 704 -29.87 -8.97 -1.40
CA ARG A 704 -28.83 -9.95 -1.72
C ARG A 704 -28.85 -10.31 -3.20
N ASP A 705 -30.01 -10.73 -3.71
CA ASP A 705 -30.16 -11.20 -5.09
C ASP A 705 -29.95 -10.08 -6.12
N ALA A 706 -30.37 -8.84 -5.80
CA ALA A 706 -30.06 -7.67 -6.61
C ALA A 706 -28.55 -7.39 -6.62
N GLY A 707 -27.88 -7.48 -5.46
CA GLY A 707 -26.43 -7.32 -5.35
C GLY A 707 -25.64 -8.39 -6.11
N PHE A 708 -26.08 -9.65 -6.11
CA PHE A 708 -25.48 -10.70 -6.93
C PHE A 708 -25.59 -10.39 -8.42
N ARG A 709 -26.77 -9.98 -8.91
CA ARG A 709 -26.95 -9.61 -10.33
C ARG A 709 -26.05 -8.44 -10.70
N ALA A 710 -26.04 -7.38 -9.89
CA ALA A 710 -25.19 -6.22 -10.13
C ALA A 710 -23.69 -6.58 -10.17
N TYR A 711 -23.22 -7.46 -9.28
CA TYR A 711 -21.84 -7.94 -9.27
C TYR A 711 -21.50 -8.74 -10.53
N LEU A 712 -22.37 -9.65 -10.96
CA LEU A 712 -22.16 -10.47 -12.15
C LEU A 712 -22.21 -9.63 -13.44
N ASP A 713 -23.14 -8.68 -13.54
CA ASP A 713 -23.23 -7.73 -14.65
C ASP A 713 -21.97 -6.85 -14.71
N TRP A 714 -21.44 -6.44 -13.56
CA TRP A 714 -20.18 -5.71 -13.47
C TRP A 714 -18.99 -6.55 -13.97
N GLU A 715 -18.81 -7.81 -13.51
CA GLU A 715 -17.72 -8.68 -13.97
C GLU A 715 -17.76 -8.83 -15.51
N LEU A 716 -18.93 -9.13 -16.08
CA LEU A 716 -19.10 -9.26 -17.53
C LEU A 716 -18.75 -7.99 -18.32
N GLY A 717 -18.93 -6.82 -17.71
CA GLY A 717 -18.59 -5.53 -18.31
C GLY A 717 -17.08 -5.19 -18.31
N LEU A 718 -16.26 -5.92 -17.54
CA LEU A 718 -14.84 -5.60 -17.35
C LEU A 718 -14.02 -5.71 -18.63
N VAL A 719 -14.31 -6.67 -19.52
CA VAL A 719 -13.56 -6.83 -20.78
C VAL A 719 -13.66 -5.57 -21.63
N GLY A 720 -14.88 -5.09 -21.88
CA GLY A 720 -15.10 -3.85 -22.63
C GLY A 720 -14.55 -2.62 -21.91
N GLN A 721 -14.41 -2.66 -20.59
CA GLN A 721 -13.77 -1.60 -19.82
C GLN A 721 -12.24 -1.60 -19.99
N LEU A 722 -11.59 -2.77 -19.94
CA LEU A 722 -10.16 -2.92 -20.22
C LEU A 722 -9.79 -2.49 -21.65
N GLU A 723 -10.66 -2.78 -22.62
CA GLU A 723 -10.48 -2.33 -24.01
C GLU A 723 -10.46 -0.81 -24.13
N ARG A 724 -11.36 -0.10 -23.42
CA ARG A 724 -11.38 1.37 -23.38
C ARG A 724 -10.15 1.95 -22.69
N ASP A 725 -9.71 1.33 -21.59
CA ASP A 725 -8.52 1.77 -20.85
C ASP A 725 -7.22 1.56 -21.66
N GLY A 726 -7.24 0.57 -22.57
CA GLY A 726 -6.16 0.28 -23.51
C GLY A 726 -5.14 -0.76 -23.02
N TRP A 727 -5.45 -1.48 -21.93
CA TRP A 727 -4.57 -2.46 -21.31
C TRP A 727 -4.94 -3.92 -21.57
N ALA A 728 -6.02 -4.18 -22.32
CA ALA A 728 -6.39 -5.54 -22.71
C ALA A 728 -5.24 -6.29 -23.42
N ALA A 729 -4.42 -5.59 -24.20
CA ALA A 729 -3.30 -6.16 -24.94
C ALA A 729 -2.09 -6.59 -24.08
N GLU A 730 -2.01 -6.18 -22.81
CA GLU A 730 -0.96 -6.65 -21.89
C GLU A 730 -1.26 -8.05 -21.33
N ILE A 731 -2.51 -8.51 -21.46
CA ILE A 731 -2.87 -9.89 -21.13
C ILE A 731 -2.38 -10.79 -22.26
N ARG A 732 -1.50 -11.75 -21.92
CA ARG A 732 -0.88 -12.65 -22.91
C ARG A 732 -1.28 -14.08 -22.60
N LEU A 733 -2.42 -14.52 -23.13
CA LEU A 733 -2.85 -15.90 -22.93
C LEU A 733 -1.92 -16.87 -23.68
N VAL A 734 -1.65 -18.01 -23.04
CA VAL A 734 -0.97 -19.13 -23.70
C VAL A 734 -1.76 -19.52 -24.95
N PRO A 735 -1.17 -19.82 -26.12
CA PRO A 735 -1.91 -20.27 -27.29
C PRO A 735 -2.70 -21.57 -27.03
N VAL A 736 -3.80 -21.77 -27.75
CA VAL A 736 -4.58 -23.04 -27.70
C VAL A 736 -3.77 -24.18 -28.31
#